data_AF-A0A077ZDT9-F1
#
_entry.id   AF-A0A077ZDT9-F1
#
_cell.length_a   1.000
_cell.length_b   1.000
_cell.length_c   1.000
_cell.angle_alpha   90.00
_cell.angle_beta   90.00
_cell.angle_gamma   90.00
#
_symmetry.space_group_name_H-M   'P 1'
#
loop_
_entity.id
_entity.type
_entity.pdbx_description
1 polymer ?
#
loop_
_entity_poly.entity_id
_entity_poly.type
_entity_poly.pdbx_seq_one_letter_code
_entity_poly.pdbx_strand_id
1 'polypeptide(L)'
;MEPSENLARFSWSLYEAQPTDSIVFSPVSIILALSMVYLGSQGNTKQQMTAVMFNGDDDEKHFENNARLLMSSVESMNDEYAKIIWHVANRLYVASNYDLLDSYTTSIKSLLSSEVEEMNFTQKAEACKQINSWISKKTNGKITRMVDDLDERTRLVIVNAIYFKGAWDTVFRAEKTVDDNFFVSEGHAILIPMMKAHGTDYFYHENDDCQVLGLPYTTTNMRMYVVLPKSRFGLQQLEKTLSGKKLLELFKETRIEDVRVTIPKFKLEKEMHLENTLKSLGVTDVFDEFKANLSSITHLEGLYVSEALHKTFIDVNEQGTEAAGVTVVKVLPMSAIIAMKTYTFKADHPFIFAIVNMDTNVILFLGRFSAEFAWKLYALEPEQNTLFSPASVFLALSMLYVGAEGNTKQQISNVLFGKQINTAEIETPLQVLISALKSTDKDYAKIVWKLANRLYVSMAFKILPAYQKELEKLLSAEVVNIDFTKGAVACDEVNKWVSEQTNEKITRILDIVGDSTTLVVVNAVYFKGAWDNEFYEGNTSMGTFYRKEDDVVELPMMQQTNDEFYYNETAEWQILGMPYTAKFLRMYVMLPKKPSTLSKMEQSLSGKALLEAMNNTRQEEVQVTIPKFKFERQMCLDTSLTKLGMADVFDQFKANLCRVSDKAHLFVSNVLHKTFIDVDEKGTEAAGVTAIKIVPLSAKMHPQKYVFTADHPFLFAIVDTRFKALLFLGRFTVTLLQCLMHHLLFCRLTMDTKQLEPVVEFMWSLYRNSSSTSKTSSVFLSPLSIVNVLCMTYMGAAGSTKDQLRDAMFGSVAKEEQIQNFIIFLIDLLSAGKERDKGYNLNAASRLYCQSGFEILKSFTDRLEKLFKSDMALVNFADSEKSRSDINSWVSDQTNGKIDQLIQPGVLNDLTKLVLVNAVYFKGDWAVKFQTNRTIEAPFYLSANNHVQIPMMTDKRKFHYTEDEDCQVLSIAYKGNELALYIVLPKKRFQMEQFESKMTGQHLQELFYESSTCEVTVTIPKFKLEHSLKVKSTLQQLGLTEMFDCSKANFSEMSKTSQLCVSEFLHKAFVEVNEEGTEAAAASAAIIMNRAAFVQEREIYFVADHSFLFCIVELENYLPLFIGRYYGPSTE
;
A
#
# COMPACT_ATOMS: atom_id res chain seq x y z
N MET A 1 -21.50 32.88 35.98
CA MET A 1 -21.80 31.43 36.09
C MET A 1 -21.22 30.94 37.40
N GLU A 2 -21.59 29.74 37.85
CA GLU A 2 -20.75 29.02 38.83
C GLU A 2 -19.34 28.81 38.24
N PRO A 3 -18.26 28.88 39.03
CA PRO A 3 -16.90 28.56 38.57
C PRO A 3 -16.83 27.20 37.86
N SER A 4 -17.54 26.21 38.40
CA SER A 4 -17.64 24.85 37.86
C SER A 4 -18.32 24.78 36.49
N GLU A 5 -19.33 25.62 36.22
CA GLU A 5 -19.99 25.73 34.92
C GLU A 5 -19.08 26.38 33.86
N ASN A 6 -18.38 27.46 34.22
CA ASN A 6 -17.43 28.14 33.33
C ASN A 6 -16.29 27.19 32.92
N LEU A 7 -15.78 26.41 33.87
CA LEU A 7 -14.83 25.34 33.61
C LEU A 7 -15.42 24.25 32.72
N ALA A 8 -16.63 23.76 33.00
CA ALA A 8 -17.25 22.74 32.18
C ALA A 8 -17.49 23.21 30.74
N ARG A 9 -17.83 24.50 30.52
CA ARG A 9 -17.87 25.13 29.18
C ARG A 9 -16.53 25.00 28.46
N PHE A 10 -15.43 25.34 29.13
CA PHE A 10 -14.08 25.21 28.56
C PHE A 10 -13.70 23.74 28.29
N SER A 11 -13.99 22.83 29.23
CA SER A 11 -13.82 21.37 29.06
C SER A 11 -14.51 20.85 27.80
N TRP A 12 -15.75 21.30 27.56
CA TRP A 12 -16.53 20.89 26.40
C TRP A 12 -16.04 21.55 25.10
N SER A 13 -15.62 22.82 25.16
CA SER A 13 -15.01 23.53 24.02
C SER A 13 -13.72 22.84 23.55
N LEU A 14 -12.88 22.38 24.49
CA LEU A 14 -11.71 21.56 24.18
C LEU A 14 -12.09 20.21 23.54
N TYR A 15 -13.17 19.57 24.04
CA TYR A 15 -13.67 18.27 23.58
C TYR A 15 -14.21 18.31 22.14
N GLU A 16 -15.02 19.32 21.82
CA GLU A 16 -15.58 19.54 20.48
C GLU A 16 -14.49 19.88 19.45
N ALA A 17 -13.39 20.51 19.89
CA ALA A 17 -12.23 20.79 19.06
C ALA A 17 -11.31 19.57 18.82
N GLN A 18 -11.56 18.40 19.44
CA GLN A 18 -10.78 17.18 19.20
C GLN A 18 -11.40 16.26 18.14
N PRO A 19 -10.58 15.52 17.35
CA PRO A 19 -11.06 14.48 16.43
C PRO A 19 -11.93 13.41 17.11
N THR A 20 -12.76 12.74 16.32
CA THR A 20 -13.74 11.72 16.76
C THR A 20 -13.11 10.34 17.07
N ASP A 21 -11.82 10.30 17.41
CA ASP A 21 -11.11 9.10 17.87
C ASP A 21 -11.21 8.94 19.40
N SER A 22 -10.51 7.96 20.00
CA SER A 22 -10.41 7.90 21.46
C SER A 22 -9.59 9.06 22.00
N ILE A 23 -10.17 9.84 22.90
CA ILE A 23 -9.51 10.98 23.53
C ILE A 23 -9.64 10.92 25.05
N VAL A 24 -8.63 11.42 25.74
CA VAL A 24 -8.67 11.71 27.18
C VAL A 24 -7.76 12.90 27.46
N PHE A 25 -8.26 13.88 28.19
CA PHE A 25 -7.51 15.07 28.62
C PHE A 25 -7.99 15.54 29.99
N SER A 26 -7.18 16.38 30.64
CA SER A 26 -7.55 17.02 31.90
C SER A 26 -7.82 18.52 31.68
N PRO A 27 -9.10 18.95 31.66
CA PRO A 27 -9.43 20.36 31.50
C PRO A 27 -8.83 21.22 32.61
N VAL A 28 -8.86 20.73 33.85
CA VAL A 28 -8.26 21.37 35.03
C VAL A 28 -6.77 21.56 34.85
N SER A 29 -6.06 20.53 34.41
CA SER A 29 -4.62 20.65 34.20
C SER A 29 -4.32 21.70 33.12
N ILE A 30 -4.98 21.60 31.95
CA ILE A 30 -4.80 22.54 30.83
C ILE A 30 -5.09 23.98 31.28
N ILE A 31 -6.22 24.22 31.96
CA ILE A 31 -6.60 25.58 32.36
C ILE A 31 -5.62 26.16 33.39
N LEU A 32 -5.06 25.33 34.30
CA LEU A 32 -4.02 25.75 35.24
C LEU A 32 -2.70 26.10 34.54
N ALA A 33 -2.31 25.36 33.49
CA ALA A 33 -1.10 25.68 32.73
C ALA A 33 -1.27 26.93 31.84
N LEU A 34 -2.45 27.11 31.22
CA LEU A 34 -2.78 28.34 30.51
C LEU A 34 -2.94 29.53 31.47
N SER A 35 -3.35 29.31 32.72
CA SER A 35 -3.41 30.35 33.75
C SER A 35 -2.04 30.94 34.08
N MET A 36 -0.95 30.20 33.88
CA MET A 36 0.40 30.75 33.97
C MET A 36 0.64 31.82 32.90
N VAL A 37 0.35 31.52 31.64
CA VAL A 37 0.50 32.48 30.54
C VAL A 37 -0.52 33.62 30.63
N TYR A 38 -1.73 33.37 31.15
CA TYR A 38 -2.73 34.40 31.39
C TYR A 38 -2.23 35.49 32.36
N LEU A 39 -1.62 35.09 33.49
CA LEU A 39 -0.95 36.00 34.43
C LEU A 39 0.18 36.81 33.77
N GLY A 40 0.84 36.24 32.77
CA GLY A 40 1.87 36.88 31.97
C GLY A 40 1.37 37.84 30.88
N SER A 41 0.09 37.74 30.50
CA SER A 41 -0.47 38.38 29.30
C SER A 41 -1.06 39.77 29.55
N GLN A 42 -1.06 40.61 28.52
CA GLN A 42 -1.79 41.89 28.48
C GLN A 42 -2.50 42.12 27.12
N GLY A 43 -3.25 43.22 27.02
CA GLY A 43 -3.88 43.67 25.77
C GLY A 43 -4.80 42.63 25.11
N ASN A 44 -4.75 42.57 23.78
CA ASN A 44 -5.56 41.65 22.97
C ASN A 44 -5.25 40.17 23.30
N THR A 45 -4.00 39.85 23.66
CA THR A 45 -3.61 38.51 24.11
C THR A 45 -4.35 38.10 25.39
N LYS A 46 -4.42 38.99 26.40
CA LYS A 46 -5.22 38.73 27.61
C LYS A 46 -6.69 38.59 27.27
N GLN A 47 -7.26 39.49 26.46
CA GLN A 47 -8.68 39.45 26.06
C GLN A 47 -9.07 38.16 25.33
N GLN A 48 -8.26 37.66 24.40
CA GLN A 48 -8.48 36.38 23.72
C GLN A 48 -8.51 35.22 24.72
N MET A 49 -7.54 35.18 25.66
CA MET A 49 -7.51 34.17 26.71
C MET A 49 -8.71 34.28 27.66
N THR A 50 -9.15 35.48 28.05
CA THR A 50 -10.34 35.70 28.87
C THR A 50 -11.62 35.17 28.20
N ALA A 51 -11.80 35.43 26.90
CA ALA A 51 -12.96 34.95 26.14
C ALA A 51 -13.05 33.41 26.11
N VAL A 52 -11.91 32.73 25.92
CA VAL A 52 -11.83 31.27 25.78
C VAL A 52 -11.79 30.53 27.12
N MET A 53 -11.07 31.03 28.11
CA MET A 53 -10.93 30.37 29.42
C MET A 53 -12.07 30.75 30.39
N PHE A 54 -12.48 32.02 30.43
CA PHE A 54 -13.35 32.57 31.48
C PHE A 54 -14.69 33.12 30.97
N ASN A 55 -15.05 32.83 29.70
CA ASN A 55 -16.29 33.29 29.07
C ASN A 55 -16.43 34.83 29.02
N GLY A 56 -15.30 35.55 28.97
CA GLY A 56 -15.27 37.02 28.93
C GLY A 56 -15.28 37.71 30.30
N ASP A 57 -15.24 36.96 31.41
CA ASP A 57 -15.13 37.49 32.78
C ASP A 57 -13.67 37.92 33.07
N ASP A 58 -13.40 39.23 33.06
CA ASP A 58 -12.07 39.82 33.25
C ASP A 58 -11.78 40.28 34.70
N ASP A 59 -12.68 40.02 35.66
CA ASP A 59 -12.44 40.34 37.07
C ASP A 59 -11.29 39.47 37.63
N GLU A 60 -10.21 40.14 38.03
CA GLU A 60 -8.99 39.50 38.48
C GLU A 60 -9.18 38.71 39.80
N LYS A 61 -10.17 39.07 40.63
CA LYS A 61 -10.56 38.28 41.81
C LYS A 61 -11.41 37.07 41.45
N HIS A 62 -12.24 37.14 40.41
CA HIS A 62 -12.91 35.95 39.88
C HIS A 62 -11.85 34.97 39.34
N PHE A 63 -10.86 35.46 38.60
CA PHE A 63 -9.71 34.64 38.20
C PHE A 63 -8.97 34.03 39.40
N GLU A 64 -8.56 34.81 40.40
CA GLU A 64 -7.89 34.27 41.59
C GLU A 64 -8.73 33.21 42.31
N ASN A 65 -10.04 33.44 42.47
CA ASN A 65 -10.92 32.50 43.16
C ASN A 65 -11.14 31.22 42.35
N ASN A 66 -11.22 31.32 41.02
CA ASN A 66 -11.27 30.16 40.12
C ASN A 66 -9.97 29.36 40.19
N ALA A 67 -8.81 30.02 40.17
CA ALA A 67 -7.49 29.39 40.32
C ALA A 67 -7.35 28.69 41.69
N ARG A 68 -7.76 29.34 42.78
CA ARG A 68 -7.77 28.73 44.12
C ARG A 68 -8.75 27.56 44.24
N LEU A 69 -9.94 27.65 43.65
CA LEU A 69 -10.89 26.53 43.62
C LEU A 69 -10.27 25.34 42.89
N LEU A 70 -9.65 25.56 41.73
CA LEU A 70 -8.94 24.52 40.99
C LEU A 70 -7.81 23.91 41.82
N MET A 71 -6.89 24.71 42.35
CA MET A 71 -5.79 24.21 43.17
C MET A 71 -6.30 23.48 44.42
N SER A 72 -7.39 23.93 45.06
CA SER A 72 -7.99 23.19 46.18
C SER A 72 -8.59 21.84 45.75
N SER A 73 -9.32 21.78 44.62
CA SER A 73 -9.82 20.54 44.02
C SER A 73 -8.70 19.56 43.64
N VAL A 74 -7.49 20.07 43.41
CA VAL A 74 -6.27 19.35 42.99
C VAL A 74 -5.46 18.86 44.18
N GLU A 75 -5.15 19.74 45.13
CA GLU A 75 -4.26 19.47 46.26
C GLU A 75 -4.94 18.62 47.34
N SER A 76 -6.26 18.76 47.52
CA SER A 76 -7.03 17.99 48.52
C SER A 76 -7.17 16.49 48.21
N MET A 77 -6.59 16.00 47.11
CA MET A 77 -6.71 14.61 46.65
C MET A 77 -5.53 13.72 47.04
N ASN A 78 -4.40 14.29 47.47
CA ASN A 78 -3.23 13.53 47.91
C ASN A 78 -3.28 13.25 49.42
N ASP A 79 -4.08 12.25 49.81
CA ASP A 79 -4.07 11.66 51.15
C ASP A 79 -3.54 10.21 51.08
N GLU A 80 -2.50 9.93 51.87
CA GLU A 80 -1.84 8.63 51.98
C GLU A 80 -2.80 7.51 52.46
N TYR A 81 -3.86 7.87 53.21
CA TYR A 81 -4.92 6.95 53.62
C TYR A 81 -6.01 6.76 52.56
N ALA A 82 -6.23 7.74 51.69
CA ALA A 82 -7.33 7.73 50.72
C ALA A 82 -7.13 6.74 49.55
N LYS A 83 -5.90 6.26 49.31
CA LYS A 83 -5.53 5.39 48.16
C LYS A 83 -5.75 6.06 46.79
N ILE A 84 -5.83 7.39 46.78
CA ILE A 84 -5.85 8.22 45.58
C ILE A 84 -4.51 8.93 45.50
N ILE A 85 -3.91 8.96 44.32
CA ILE A 85 -2.64 9.63 44.04
C ILE A 85 -2.85 10.52 42.81
N TRP A 86 -2.51 11.79 42.97
CA TRP A 86 -2.68 12.79 41.91
C TRP A 86 -1.40 13.57 41.68
N HIS A 87 -0.90 13.54 40.45
CA HIS A 87 0.26 14.32 40.04
C HIS A 87 -0.06 15.10 38.78
N VAL A 88 -0.27 16.40 38.93
CA VAL A 88 -0.19 17.37 37.84
C VAL A 88 1.24 17.93 37.77
N ALA A 89 1.77 17.94 36.56
CA ALA A 89 3.09 18.40 36.20
C ALA A 89 2.95 19.56 35.21
N ASN A 90 2.58 20.72 35.76
CA ASN A 90 2.56 22.00 35.04
C ASN A 90 3.90 22.72 35.25
N ARG A 91 4.58 23.07 34.16
CA ARG A 91 5.75 23.96 34.19
C ARG A 91 5.83 24.78 32.91
N LEU A 92 6.35 25.98 33.04
CA LEU A 92 6.61 26.90 31.94
C LEU A 92 8.12 26.99 31.74
N TYR A 93 8.60 26.79 30.51
CA TYR A 93 10.02 26.88 30.17
C TYR A 93 10.27 28.10 29.29
N VAL A 94 11.09 29.04 29.76
CA VAL A 94 11.40 30.31 29.10
C VAL A 94 12.83 30.27 28.57
N ALA A 95 13.10 30.83 27.39
CA ALA A 95 14.45 30.91 26.85
C ALA A 95 15.36 31.75 27.77
N SER A 96 16.57 31.25 28.10
CA SER A 96 17.54 31.86 29.05
C SER A 96 18.08 33.27 28.69
N ASN A 97 17.47 33.95 27.72
CA ASN A 97 17.79 35.32 27.32
C ASN A 97 16.65 36.31 27.63
N TYR A 98 15.64 35.91 28.40
CA TYR A 98 14.51 36.74 28.84
C TYR A 98 14.48 36.83 30.37
N ASP A 99 14.90 37.97 30.93
CA ASP A 99 14.89 38.20 32.37
C ASP A 99 13.44 38.16 32.93
N LEU A 100 13.18 37.30 33.91
CA LEU A 100 11.85 37.11 34.49
C LEU A 100 11.51 38.15 35.57
N LEU A 101 10.26 38.60 35.62
CA LEU A 101 9.80 39.54 36.65
C LEU A 101 9.47 38.83 37.96
N ASP A 102 10.04 39.31 39.07
CA ASP A 102 9.78 38.81 40.44
C ASP A 102 8.28 38.80 40.80
N SER A 103 7.52 39.78 40.32
CA SER A 103 6.07 39.88 40.52
C SER A 103 5.31 38.74 39.85
N TYR A 104 5.74 38.33 38.66
CA TYR A 104 5.17 37.20 37.92
C TYR A 104 5.55 35.86 38.54
N THR A 105 6.83 35.62 38.83
CA THR A 105 7.28 34.37 39.46
C THR A 105 6.64 34.18 40.85
N THR A 106 6.48 35.26 41.62
CA THR A 106 5.72 35.26 42.88
C THR A 106 4.26 34.90 42.68
N SER A 107 3.59 35.45 41.66
CA SER A 107 2.17 35.17 41.37
C SER A 107 1.96 33.71 40.95
N ILE A 108 2.80 33.18 40.05
CA ILE A 108 2.79 31.76 39.64
C ILE A 108 2.94 30.84 40.86
N LYS A 109 3.90 31.14 41.74
CA LYS A 109 4.25 30.28 42.87
C LYS A 109 3.25 30.34 44.03
N SER A 110 2.54 31.47 44.19
CA SER A 110 1.55 31.67 45.26
C SER A 110 0.11 31.33 44.87
N LEU A 111 -0.25 31.38 43.58
CA LEU A 111 -1.62 31.13 43.11
C LEU A 111 -1.81 29.74 42.46
N LEU A 112 -0.76 29.17 41.85
CA LEU A 112 -0.83 27.95 41.04
C LEU A 112 0.10 26.83 41.52
N SER A 113 0.78 26.99 42.67
CA SER A 113 1.77 26.06 43.24
C SER A 113 2.83 25.58 42.24
N SER A 114 3.15 26.40 41.23
CA SER A 114 3.98 26.05 40.08
C SER A 114 5.25 26.90 40.02
N GLU A 115 6.10 26.63 39.03
CA GLU A 115 7.39 27.30 38.82
C GLU A 115 7.66 27.49 37.33
N VAL A 116 8.36 28.58 37.02
CA VAL A 116 8.90 28.88 35.69
C VAL A 116 10.39 28.55 35.71
N GLU A 117 10.90 27.92 34.65
CA GLU A 117 12.29 27.46 34.55
C GLU A 117 12.95 28.05 33.29
N GLU A 118 14.10 28.69 33.45
CA GLU A 118 14.90 29.20 32.33
C GLU A 118 15.65 28.05 31.66
N MET A 119 15.60 27.99 30.32
CA MET A 119 16.15 26.87 29.54
C MET A 119 16.83 27.34 28.26
N ASN A 120 17.99 26.75 27.97
CA ASN A 120 18.74 27.06 26.76
C ASN A 120 18.32 26.15 25.59
N PHE A 121 17.33 26.61 24.81
CA PHE A 121 16.84 25.90 23.63
C PHE A 121 17.86 25.76 22.49
N THR A 122 19.00 26.48 22.49
CA THR A 122 20.08 26.19 21.52
C THR A 122 20.75 24.84 21.79
N GLN A 123 20.53 24.23 22.96
CA GLN A 123 20.98 22.88 23.30
C GLN A 123 19.82 21.86 23.20
N LYS A 124 19.03 21.96 22.13
CA LYS A 124 17.84 21.15 21.78
C LYS A 124 17.73 19.79 22.47
N ALA A 125 18.66 18.87 22.20
CA ALA A 125 18.63 17.50 22.73
C ALA A 125 18.73 17.41 24.27
N GLU A 126 19.47 18.32 24.92
CA GLU A 126 19.55 18.39 26.38
C GLU A 126 18.30 19.07 26.98
N ALA A 127 17.75 20.08 26.31
CA ALA A 127 16.47 20.70 26.68
C ALA A 127 15.32 19.68 26.68
N CYS A 128 15.11 18.97 25.57
CA CYS A 128 14.12 17.89 25.46
C CYS A 128 14.33 16.81 26.54
N LYS A 129 15.58 16.40 26.78
CA LYS A 129 15.95 15.43 27.81
C LYS A 129 15.64 15.90 29.24
N GLN A 130 15.87 17.18 29.56
CA GLN A 130 15.55 17.74 30.87
C GLN A 130 14.03 17.81 31.11
N ILE A 131 13.27 18.30 30.12
CA ILE A 131 11.81 18.35 30.18
C ILE A 131 11.23 16.93 30.36
N ASN A 132 11.62 15.98 29.50
CA ASN A 132 11.15 14.58 29.57
C ASN A 132 11.51 13.92 30.92
N SER A 133 12.71 14.18 31.45
CA SER A 133 13.15 13.64 32.74
C SER A 133 12.35 14.23 33.92
N TRP A 134 12.02 15.53 33.89
CA TRP A 134 11.15 16.17 34.87
C TRP A 134 9.73 15.61 34.85
N ILE A 135 9.15 15.46 33.66
CA ILE A 135 7.80 14.88 33.47
C ILE A 135 7.75 13.42 33.91
N SER A 136 8.75 12.62 33.54
CA SER A 136 8.90 11.22 33.97
C SER A 136 8.96 11.12 35.49
N LYS A 137 9.77 11.96 36.15
CA LYS A 137 9.86 12.02 37.61
C LYS A 137 8.54 12.43 38.27
N LYS A 138 7.83 13.42 37.72
CA LYS A 138 6.53 13.89 38.25
C LYS A 138 5.40 12.89 38.03
N THR A 139 5.44 12.07 36.99
CA THR A 139 4.40 11.09 36.63
C THR A 139 4.73 9.66 37.05
N ASN A 140 5.69 9.46 37.97
CA ASN A 140 6.16 8.14 38.42
C ASN A 140 6.54 7.18 37.27
N GLY A 141 7.17 7.72 36.22
CA GLY A 141 7.60 6.98 35.04
C GLY A 141 6.48 6.56 34.09
N LYS A 142 5.27 7.11 34.23
CA LYS A 142 4.11 6.79 33.38
C LYS A 142 4.10 7.56 32.07
N ILE A 143 4.55 8.82 32.11
CA ILE A 143 4.77 9.64 30.91
C ILE A 143 6.27 9.92 30.84
N THR A 144 7.00 9.10 30.08
CA THR A 144 8.48 9.15 30.02
C THR A 144 9.02 10.10 28.95
N ARG A 145 8.18 10.47 27.98
CA ARG A 145 8.56 11.18 26.76
C ARG A 145 7.38 11.99 26.23
N MET A 146 7.61 13.27 25.94
CA MET A 146 6.59 14.27 25.58
C MET A 146 7.14 15.45 24.74
N VAL A 147 8.45 15.69 24.73
CA VAL A 147 9.10 16.66 23.84
C VAL A 147 10.23 15.96 23.09
N ASP A 148 10.15 15.93 21.76
CA ASP A 148 11.07 15.17 20.91
C ASP A 148 12.00 16.04 20.06
N ASP A 149 11.53 17.19 19.60
CA ASP A 149 12.34 18.20 18.92
C ASP A 149 11.91 19.60 19.38
N LEU A 150 12.82 20.56 19.31
CA LEU A 150 12.62 21.99 19.63
C LEU A 150 13.56 22.79 18.73
N ASP A 151 13.08 23.82 18.04
CA ASP A 151 13.94 24.66 17.19
C ASP A 151 14.64 25.79 17.98
N GLU A 152 15.65 26.44 17.39
CA GLU A 152 16.36 27.56 18.05
C GLU A 152 15.58 28.89 18.05
N ARG A 153 14.37 28.93 17.47
CA ARG A 153 13.42 30.02 17.58
C ARG A 153 12.45 29.84 18.75
N THR A 154 12.41 28.67 19.39
CA THR A 154 11.70 28.43 20.66
C THR A 154 12.01 29.54 21.67
N ARG A 155 10.96 30.14 22.26
CA ARG A 155 11.01 31.19 23.29
C ARG A 155 10.30 30.78 24.57
N LEU A 156 9.16 30.12 24.45
CA LEU A 156 8.33 29.73 25.57
C LEU A 156 7.63 28.39 25.29
N VAL A 157 7.83 27.41 26.15
CA VAL A 157 7.20 26.08 26.08
C VAL A 157 6.30 25.89 27.30
N ILE A 158 5.01 25.62 27.05
CA ILE A 158 4.08 25.15 28.09
C ILE A 158 4.09 23.63 28.06
N VAL A 159 4.42 22.99 29.18
CA VAL A 159 4.33 21.54 29.33
C VAL A 159 3.41 21.16 30.49
N ASN A 160 2.51 20.22 30.18
CA ASN A 160 1.41 19.84 31.02
C ASN A 160 1.21 18.32 30.96
N ALA A 161 1.70 17.60 31.97
CA ALA A 161 1.44 16.16 32.09
C ALA A 161 0.62 15.85 33.34
N ILE A 162 -0.25 14.85 33.26
CA ILE A 162 -1.11 14.45 34.38
C ILE A 162 -1.18 12.93 34.57
N TYR A 163 -1.13 12.51 35.84
CA TYR A 163 -1.37 11.15 36.29
C TYR A 163 -2.44 11.14 37.41
N PHE A 164 -3.49 10.34 37.21
CA PHE A 164 -4.50 10.00 38.24
C PHE A 164 -4.47 8.51 38.53
N LYS A 165 -4.50 8.17 39.80
CA LYS A 165 -4.71 6.82 40.31
C LYS A 165 -5.72 6.86 41.46
N GLY A 166 -6.69 5.97 41.45
CA GLY A 166 -7.70 5.86 42.51
C GLY A 166 -8.45 4.53 42.44
N ALA A 167 -8.70 3.90 43.59
CA ALA A 167 -9.41 2.63 43.68
C ALA A 167 -10.94 2.80 43.62
N TRP A 168 -11.68 1.82 43.09
CA TRP A 168 -13.14 1.81 43.17
C TRP A 168 -13.61 1.62 44.63
N ASP A 169 -14.76 2.18 44.99
CA ASP A 169 -15.41 1.87 46.28
C ASP A 169 -16.03 0.46 46.30
N THR A 170 -16.45 -0.03 45.13
CA THR A 170 -16.83 -1.43 44.88
C THR A 170 -16.05 -1.94 43.67
N VAL A 171 -14.97 -2.69 43.93
CA VAL A 171 -14.09 -3.25 42.89
C VAL A 171 -14.81 -4.32 42.06
N PHE A 172 -14.48 -4.38 40.76
CA PHE A 172 -14.90 -5.49 39.91
C PHE A 172 -14.09 -6.73 40.29
N ARG A 173 -14.70 -7.90 40.15
CA ARG A 173 -13.97 -9.17 40.32
C ARG A 173 -13.35 -9.57 38.99
N ALA A 174 -12.03 -9.76 38.96
CA ALA A 174 -11.31 -10.18 37.74
C ALA A 174 -11.82 -11.52 37.18
N GLU A 175 -12.26 -12.45 38.04
CA GLU A 175 -12.98 -13.69 37.67
C GLU A 175 -14.32 -13.46 36.93
N LYS A 176 -14.81 -12.22 36.84
CA LYS A 176 -15.99 -11.79 36.06
C LYS A 176 -15.65 -10.78 34.95
N THR A 177 -14.39 -10.38 34.79
CA THR A 177 -13.95 -9.73 33.56
C THR A 177 -13.89 -10.81 32.48
N VAL A 178 -14.69 -10.65 31.44
CA VAL A 178 -14.69 -11.54 30.26
C VAL A 178 -14.97 -10.72 29.03
N ASP A 179 -14.45 -11.16 27.89
CA ASP A 179 -14.70 -10.49 26.63
C ASP A 179 -16.19 -10.44 26.25
N ASP A 180 -16.60 -9.31 25.69
CA ASP A 180 -17.93 -9.06 25.15
C ASP A 180 -17.83 -8.04 24.02
N ASN A 181 -18.69 -8.17 23.00
CA ASN A 181 -18.57 -7.38 21.77
C ASN A 181 -18.65 -5.89 22.07
N PHE A 182 -17.73 -5.11 21.47
CA PHE A 182 -17.85 -3.66 21.41
C PHE A 182 -17.98 -3.19 19.97
N PHE A 183 -19.15 -2.63 19.65
CA PHE A 183 -19.56 -2.19 18.33
C PHE A 183 -19.02 -0.77 18.09
N VAL A 184 -17.81 -0.68 17.54
CA VAL A 184 -17.08 0.59 17.27
C VAL A 184 -17.86 1.47 16.29
N SER A 185 -18.53 0.83 15.33
CA SER A 185 -19.50 1.43 14.41
C SER A 185 -20.58 0.39 14.07
N GLU A 186 -21.55 0.75 13.24
CA GLU A 186 -22.60 -0.19 12.85
C GLU A 186 -21.98 -1.45 12.24
N GLY A 187 -22.31 -2.62 12.81
CA GLY A 187 -21.78 -3.94 12.49
C GLY A 187 -20.30 -4.22 12.85
N HIS A 188 -19.39 -3.24 12.81
CA HIS A 188 -18.00 -3.48 13.17
C HIS A 188 -17.82 -3.65 14.70
N ALA A 189 -17.75 -4.90 15.14
CA ALA A 189 -17.55 -5.29 16.54
C ALA A 189 -16.16 -5.89 16.78
N ILE A 190 -15.55 -5.56 17.91
CA ILE A 190 -14.26 -6.12 18.33
C ILE A 190 -14.33 -6.91 19.64
N LEU A 191 -13.47 -7.93 19.74
CA LEU A 191 -12.89 -8.50 20.96
C LEU A 191 -12.53 -7.45 22.01
N ILE A 192 -13.23 -7.33 23.16
CA ILE A 192 -12.70 -6.56 24.30
C ILE A 192 -13.16 -7.08 25.70
N PRO A 193 -12.28 -7.14 26.73
CA PRO A 193 -12.68 -7.54 28.08
C PRO A 193 -13.58 -6.53 28.77
N MET A 194 -14.81 -6.95 29.06
CA MET A 194 -15.76 -6.18 29.85
C MET A 194 -15.70 -6.63 31.31
N MET A 195 -15.55 -5.67 32.21
CA MET A 195 -15.64 -5.84 33.64
C MET A 195 -17.14 -5.92 34.01
N LYS A 196 -17.57 -7.06 34.57
CA LYS A 196 -18.99 -7.32 34.86
C LYS A 196 -19.27 -7.35 36.36
N ALA A 197 -20.21 -6.53 36.80
CA ALA A 197 -20.62 -6.42 38.20
C ALA A 197 -22.15 -6.27 38.33
N HIS A 198 -22.64 -6.45 39.55
CA HIS A 198 -24.03 -6.21 39.92
C HIS A 198 -24.02 -5.72 41.38
N GLY A 199 -24.67 -4.59 41.63
CA GLY A 199 -24.66 -3.90 42.91
C GLY A 199 -25.80 -2.90 43.03
N THR A 200 -26.11 -2.54 44.27
CA THR A 200 -27.19 -1.62 44.66
C THR A 200 -26.66 -0.27 45.16
N ASP A 201 -25.37 -0.02 44.96
CA ASP A 201 -24.61 1.18 45.34
C ASP A 201 -24.11 2.00 44.12
N TYR A 202 -24.65 1.73 42.92
CA TYR A 202 -24.30 2.45 41.69
C TYR A 202 -25.16 3.70 41.48
N PHE A 203 -24.52 4.80 41.08
CA PHE A 203 -25.21 6.02 40.65
C PHE A 203 -25.69 5.84 39.21
N TYR A 204 -26.98 6.03 38.93
CA TYR A 204 -27.58 5.77 37.63
C TYR A 204 -28.63 6.83 37.24
N HIS A 205 -28.75 7.07 35.93
CA HIS A 205 -29.85 7.82 35.31
C HIS A 205 -30.10 7.27 33.89
N GLU A 206 -31.32 7.39 33.38
CA GLU A 206 -31.61 7.23 31.95
C GLU A 206 -32.66 8.26 31.47
N ASN A 207 -32.43 8.85 30.29
CA ASN A 207 -33.40 9.66 29.55
C ASN A 207 -33.64 9.03 28.16
N ASP A 208 -34.26 9.73 27.21
CA ASP A 208 -34.55 9.14 25.90
C ASP A 208 -33.29 8.98 25.01
N ASP A 209 -32.28 9.84 25.18
CA ASP A 209 -31.06 9.85 24.38
C ASP A 209 -29.95 8.92 24.91
N CYS A 210 -29.86 8.76 26.24
CA CYS A 210 -28.71 8.11 26.89
C CYS A 210 -29.02 7.40 28.22
N GLN A 211 -28.07 6.56 28.63
CA GLN A 211 -27.92 6.05 30.00
C GLN A 211 -26.67 6.67 30.63
N VAL A 212 -26.69 6.93 31.93
CA VAL A 212 -25.55 7.46 32.69
C VAL A 212 -25.26 6.55 33.88
N LEU A 213 -24.00 6.15 34.06
CA LEU A 213 -23.51 5.38 35.20
C LEU A 213 -22.38 6.14 35.89
N GLY A 214 -22.48 6.36 37.20
CA GLY A 214 -21.42 6.89 38.05
C GLY A 214 -20.81 5.80 38.93
N LEU A 215 -19.53 5.52 38.71
CA LEU A 215 -18.71 4.60 39.51
C LEU A 215 -17.95 5.39 40.59
N PRO A 216 -18.27 5.23 41.89
CA PRO A 216 -17.56 5.94 42.96
C PRO A 216 -16.15 5.38 43.20
N TYR A 217 -15.21 6.29 43.45
CA TYR A 217 -13.89 5.95 43.99
C TYR A 217 -13.95 5.80 45.52
N THR A 218 -13.05 5.03 46.12
CA THR A 218 -13.00 4.87 47.58
C THR A 218 -12.72 6.22 48.26
N THR A 219 -13.21 6.37 49.51
CA THR A 219 -12.88 7.43 50.49
C THR A 219 -13.08 8.90 50.08
N THR A 220 -13.57 9.19 48.86
CA THR A 220 -13.79 10.54 48.34
C THR A 220 -15.15 10.64 47.65
N ASN A 221 -15.69 11.85 47.47
CA ASN A 221 -16.90 12.06 46.67
C ASN A 221 -16.61 12.11 45.16
N MET A 222 -15.54 11.48 44.71
CA MET A 222 -15.16 11.42 43.29
C MET A 222 -15.79 10.24 42.59
N ARG A 223 -16.16 10.44 41.32
CA ARG A 223 -16.84 9.42 40.52
C ARG A 223 -16.34 9.44 39.07
N MET A 224 -16.16 8.26 38.49
CA MET A 224 -16.06 8.13 37.03
C MET A 224 -17.49 7.99 36.48
N TYR A 225 -17.95 8.97 35.74
CA TYR A 225 -19.19 8.87 34.98
C TYR A 225 -18.92 8.31 33.59
N VAL A 226 -19.82 7.45 33.12
CA VAL A 226 -19.90 6.93 31.76
C VAL A 226 -21.26 7.32 31.20
N VAL A 227 -21.28 8.09 30.11
CA VAL A 227 -22.48 8.52 29.39
C VAL A 227 -22.56 7.72 28.10
N LEU A 228 -23.49 6.76 28.08
CA LEU A 228 -23.68 5.80 27.01
C LEU A 228 -24.91 6.18 26.18
N PRO A 229 -24.80 6.39 24.87
CA PRO A 229 -25.97 6.57 24.00
C PRO A 229 -26.96 5.40 24.08
N LYS A 230 -28.27 5.67 23.93
CA LYS A 230 -29.26 4.60 23.77
C LYS A 230 -29.28 4.02 22.36
N SER A 231 -29.00 4.85 21.36
CA SER A 231 -28.68 4.37 20.01
C SER A 231 -27.20 3.97 19.96
N ARG A 232 -26.92 2.71 19.63
CA ARG A 232 -25.56 2.13 19.63
C ARG A 232 -24.53 2.91 18.78
N PHE A 233 -25.00 3.68 17.79
CA PHE A 233 -24.17 4.52 16.92
C PHE A 233 -24.57 6.00 16.98
N GLY A 234 -25.31 6.39 18.02
CA GLY A 234 -25.83 7.74 18.21
C GLY A 234 -24.91 8.67 19.01
N LEU A 235 -23.65 8.30 19.26
CA LEU A 235 -22.73 9.14 20.06
C LEU A 235 -22.61 10.56 19.50
N GLN A 236 -22.51 10.71 18.17
CA GLN A 236 -22.35 12.03 17.56
C GLN A 236 -23.65 12.86 17.59
N GLN A 237 -24.82 12.22 17.60
CA GLN A 237 -26.10 12.88 17.86
C GLN A 237 -26.19 13.33 19.33
N LEU A 238 -25.80 12.47 20.27
CA LEU A 238 -25.78 12.79 21.69
C LEU A 238 -24.82 13.94 21.99
N GLU A 239 -23.59 13.91 21.47
CA GLU A 239 -22.60 15.00 21.55
C GLU A 239 -23.23 16.34 21.13
N LYS A 240 -23.96 16.40 20.00
CA LYS A 240 -24.65 17.62 19.52
C LYS A 240 -25.80 18.11 20.41
N THR A 241 -26.30 17.30 21.34
CA THR A 241 -27.30 17.74 22.34
C THR A 241 -26.67 18.20 23.65
N LEU A 242 -25.41 17.83 23.91
CA LEU A 242 -24.72 18.03 25.17
C LEU A 242 -24.03 19.41 25.25
N SER A 243 -23.49 19.68 26.44
CA SER A 243 -22.56 20.76 26.76
C SER A 243 -21.94 20.45 28.10
N GLY A 244 -20.88 21.16 28.50
CA GLY A 244 -20.30 21.02 29.84
C GLY A 244 -21.33 21.20 30.97
N LYS A 245 -22.24 22.16 30.84
CA LYS A 245 -23.34 22.37 31.80
C LYS A 245 -24.29 21.18 31.85
N LYS A 246 -24.71 20.66 30.68
CA LYS A 246 -25.58 19.47 30.59
C LYS A 246 -24.94 18.19 31.12
N LEU A 247 -23.62 18.02 30.98
CA LEU A 247 -22.91 16.92 31.64
C LEU A 247 -23.02 17.03 33.16
N LEU A 248 -22.75 18.20 33.74
CA LEU A 248 -22.91 18.41 35.19
C LEU A 248 -24.37 18.24 35.66
N GLU A 249 -25.35 18.62 34.84
CA GLU A 249 -26.77 18.37 35.10
C GLU A 249 -27.09 16.87 35.13
N LEU A 250 -26.73 16.11 34.07
CA LEU A 250 -26.89 14.65 34.01
C LEU A 250 -26.20 13.92 35.18
N PHE A 251 -25.00 14.36 35.58
CA PHE A 251 -24.29 13.78 36.72
C PHE A 251 -25.03 14.03 38.05
N LYS A 252 -25.62 15.21 38.22
CA LYS A 252 -26.45 15.58 39.40
C LYS A 252 -27.80 14.86 39.43
N GLU A 253 -28.34 14.45 38.28
CA GLU A 253 -29.58 13.68 38.20
C GLU A 253 -29.42 12.18 38.51
N THR A 254 -28.18 11.68 38.64
CA THR A 254 -27.93 10.28 39.01
C THR A 254 -28.34 9.95 40.45
N ARG A 255 -28.99 8.79 40.63
CA ARG A 255 -29.47 8.27 41.92
C ARG A 255 -28.88 6.90 42.20
N ILE A 256 -28.83 6.50 43.48
CA ILE A 256 -28.39 5.16 43.84
C ILE A 256 -29.48 4.15 43.46
N GLU A 257 -29.14 3.19 42.59
CA GLU A 257 -30.06 2.23 41.98
C GLU A 257 -29.45 0.81 41.94
N ASP A 258 -30.28 -0.21 41.72
CA ASP A 258 -29.83 -1.57 41.43
C ASP A 258 -29.41 -1.72 39.97
N VAL A 259 -28.11 -1.88 39.69
CA VAL A 259 -27.59 -1.89 38.31
C VAL A 259 -26.71 -3.11 38.04
N ARG A 260 -27.03 -3.81 36.94
CA ARG A 260 -26.15 -4.80 36.33
C ARG A 260 -25.21 -4.08 35.37
N VAL A 261 -23.95 -3.92 35.77
CA VAL A 261 -22.92 -3.13 35.09
C VAL A 261 -22.06 -4.03 34.21
N THR A 262 -21.78 -3.57 33.00
CA THR A 262 -20.83 -4.18 32.06
C THR A 262 -20.14 -3.04 31.31
N ILE A 263 -18.90 -2.73 31.69
CA ILE A 263 -18.10 -1.68 31.06
C ILE A 263 -16.75 -2.23 30.61
N PRO A 264 -16.11 -1.69 29.55
CA PRO A 264 -14.79 -2.14 29.18
C PRO A 264 -13.76 -1.75 30.23
N LYS A 265 -12.85 -2.67 30.54
CA LYS A 265 -11.49 -2.34 30.96
C LYS A 265 -10.85 -1.53 29.82
N PHE A 266 -10.11 -0.44 30.03
CA PHE A 266 -9.43 0.23 28.92
C PHE A 266 -8.25 1.07 29.38
N LYS A 267 -7.29 1.28 28.48
CA LYS A 267 -6.16 2.17 28.69
C LYS A 267 -6.13 3.21 27.58
N LEU A 268 -5.97 4.48 27.93
CA LEU A 268 -5.75 5.55 26.95
C LEU A 268 -4.55 6.39 27.39
N GLU A 269 -3.67 6.65 26.44
CA GLU A 269 -2.63 7.67 26.52
C GLU A 269 -2.86 8.59 25.31
N LYS A 270 -2.89 9.90 25.53
CA LYS A 270 -3.13 10.90 24.47
C LYS A 270 -2.22 12.09 24.69
N GLU A 271 -1.66 12.59 23.60
CA GLU A 271 -0.84 13.79 23.53
C GLU A 271 -1.58 14.81 22.66
N MET A 272 -1.47 16.09 23.02
CA MET A 272 -2.21 17.19 22.40
C MET A 272 -1.31 18.41 22.27
N HIS A 273 -0.99 18.81 21.03
CA HIS A 273 -0.48 20.14 20.74
C HIS A 273 -1.66 21.12 20.83
N LEU A 274 -1.69 21.89 21.91
CA LEU A 274 -2.79 22.80 22.26
C LEU A 274 -2.89 24.00 21.30
N GLU A 275 -1.82 24.37 20.59
CA GLU A 275 -1.79 25.52 19.67
C GLU A 275 -2.98 25.50 18.69
N ASN A 276 -3.12 24.43 17.88
CA ASN A 276 -4.18 24.34 16.88
C ASN A 276 -5.58 24.32 17.50
N THR A 277 -5.72 23.69 18.68
CA THR A 277 -6.98 23.67 19.46
C THR A 277 -7.33 25.07 19.98
N LEU A 278 -6.35 25.83 20.46
CA LEU A 278 -6.57 27.15 21.04
C LEU A 278 -6.74 28.22 19.96
N LYS A 279 -6.04 28.10 18.83
CA LYS A 279 -6.24 28.93 17.64
C LYS A 279 -7.65 28.75 17.05
N SER A 280 -8.19 27.53 17.00
CA SER A 280 -9.57 27.30 16.53
C SER A 280 -10.63 27.83 17.49
N LEU A 281 -10.33 27.90 18.80
CA LEU A 281 -11.18 28.53 19.81
C LEU A 281 -11.02 30.07 19.89
N GLY A 282 -10.03 30.66 19.21
CA GLY A 282 -9.84 32.11 19.09
C GLY A 282 -8.65 32.71 19.86
N VAL A 283 -7.82 31.90 20.54
CA VAL A 283 -6.54 32.35 21.11
C VAL A 283 -5.44 32.21 20.05
N THR A 284 -5.10 33.32 19.40
CA THR A 284 -4.18 33.37 18.25
C THR A 284 -2.92 34.17 18.53
N ASP A 285 -3.05 35.34 19.18
CA ASP A 285 -1.95 36.30 19.37
C ASP A 285 -0.83 35.73 20.24
N VAL A 286 -1.16 34.87 21.22
CA VAL A 286 -0.18 34.29 22.15
C VAL A 286 0.84 33.38 21.47
N PHE A 287 0.54 32.91 20.25
CA PHE A 287 1.35 32.03 19.40
C PHE A 287 1.91 32.76 18.17
N ASP A 288 2.07 34.09 18.25
CA ASP A 288 2.54 34.94 17.16
C ASP A 288 3.61 35.90 17.69
N GLU A 289 4.84 35.76 17.20
CA GLU A 289 6.03 36.53 17.63
C GLU A 289 5.84 38.06 17.55
N PHE A 290 4.91 38.54 16.72
CA PHE A 290 4.66 39.96 16.50
C PHE A 290 3.33 40.46 17.11
N LYS A 291 2.54 39.59 17.75
CA LYS A 291 1.29 39.96 18.44
C LYS A 291 1.23 39.55 19.91
N ALA A 292 2.06 38.60 20.34
CA ALA A 292 2.06 38.11 21.71
C ALA A 292 2.48 39.22 22.70
N ASN A 293 1.51 39.75 23.45
CA ASN A 293 1.79 40.65 24.55
C ASN A 293 1.89 39.87 25.85
N LEU A 294 3.11 39.41 26.15
CA LEU A 294 3.50 38.74 27.40
C LEU A 294 4.36 39.63 28.30
N SER A 295 4.16 40.96 28.25
CA SER A 295 5.00 41.96 28.95
C SER A 295 4.89 41.94 30.49
N SER A 296 4.03 41.10 31.07
CA SER A 296 4.01 40.84 32.51
C SER A 296 4.96 39.70 32.91
N ILE A 297 5.50 38.91 31.96
CA ILE A 297 6.50 37.86 32.23
C ILE A 297 7.91 38.45 32.33
N THR A 298 8.23 39.40 31.43
CA THR A 298 9.56 39.95 31.20
C THR A 298 9.46 41.37 30.63
N HIS A 299 10.52 42.17 30.77
CA HIS A 299 10.63 43.49 30.14
C HIS A 299 11.07 43.46 28.66
N LEU A 300 11.41 42.28 28.12
CA LEU A 300 11.93 42.11 26.76
C LEU A 300 10.83 41.73 25.77
N GLU A 301 10.78 42.43 24.64
CA GLU A 301 9.82 42.17 23.55
C GLU A 301 10.14 40.87 22.79
N GLY A 302 9.16 40.31 22.07
CA GLY A 302 9.32 39.09 21.26
C GLY A 302 9.12 37.76 22.02
N LEU A 303 8.66 37.78 23.26
CA LEU A 303 8.25 36.56 23.97
C LEU A 303 6.86 36.11 23.52
N TYR A 304 6.78 34.95 22.85
CA TYR A 304 5.55 34.28 22.43
C TYR A 304 5.58 32.80 22.81
N VAL A 305 4.41 32.17 22.95
CA VAL A 305 4.29 30.70 23.14
C VAL A 305 4.67 30.00 21.84
N SER A 306 5.81 29.31 21.86
CA SER A 306 6.33 28.56 20.72
C SER A 306 5.79 27.14 20.68
N GLU A 307 5.57 26.51 21.85
CA GLU A 307 4.98 25.19 21.99
C GLU A 307 4.05 25.13 23.20
N ALA A 308 2.95 24.36 23.08
CA ALA A 308 1.99 24.17 24.15
C ALA A 308 1.47 22.73 24.14
N LEU A 309 1.99 21.91 25.07
CA LEU A 309 1.86 20.46 25.03
C LEU A 309 1.10 19.95 26.25
N HIS A 310 0.05 19.16 26.02
CA HIS A 310 -0.65 18.41 27.06
C HIS A 310 -0.53 16.89 26.82
N LYS A 311 -0.27 16.12 27.88
CA LYS A 311 -0.24 14.66 27.83
C LYS A 311 -0.94 14.01 29.01
N THR A 312 -1.78 13.04 28.68
CA THR A 312 -2.75 12.43 29.59
C THR A 312 -2.61 10.91 29.58
N PHE A 313 -2.74 10.29 30.75
CA PHE A 313 -2.71 8.85 30.92
C PHE A 313 -3.86 8.37 31.82
N ILE A 314 -4.57 7.32 31.40
CA ILE A 314 -5.62 6.65 32.18
C ILE A 314 -5.58 5.12 31.94
N ASP A 315 -5.72 4.33 33.00
CA ASP A 315 -5.77 2.86 32.97
C ASP A 315 -6.96 2.39 33.81
N VAL A 316 -8.11 2.21 33.17
CA VAL A 316 -9.40 1.82 33.79
C VAL A 316 -9.47 0.29 33.87
N ASN A 317 -9.41 -0.24 35.08
CA ASN A 317 -9.35 -1.68 35.34
C ASN A 317 -10.17 -2.10 36.58
N GLU A 318 -10.08 -3.37 36.96
CA GLU A 318 -10.99 -3.97 37.93
C GLU A 318 -10.84 -3.40 39.35
N GLN A 319 -9.65 -2.88 39.67
CA GLN A 319 -9.33 -2.33 40.99
C GLN A 319 -9.66 -0.83 41.10
N GLY A 320 -9.74 -0.13 39.97
CA GLY A 320 -9.88 1.32 39.93
C GLY A 320 -9.39 1.91 38.62
N THR A 321 -8.87 3.12 38.71
CA THR A 321 -7.97 3.67 37.71
C THR A 321 -6.54 3.52 38.23
N GLU A 322 -5.74 2.68 37.58
CA GLU A 322 -4.38 2.22 37.96
C GLU A 322 -4.13 1.89 39.45
N ALA A 323 -5.16 1.42 40.17
CA ALA A 323 -5.00 0.87 41.52
C ALA A 323 -4.34 -0.51 41.48
N ALA A 324 -3.44 -0.80 42.42
CA ALA A 324 -2.76 -2.08 42.54
C ALA A 324 -2.63 -2.48 44.02
N GLY A 325 -3.05 -3.70 44.37
CA GLY A 325 -2.80 -4.31 45.68
C GLY A 325 -3.70 -3.85 46.84
N VAL A 326 -5.03 -3.80 46.66
CA VAL A 326 -5.96 -3.43 47.75
C VAL A 326 -7.11 -4.44 47.89
N THR A 327 -7.04 -5.29 48.91
CA THR A 327 -8.15 -6.19 49.28
C THR A 327 -9.17 -5.45 50.15
N VAL A 328 -10.33 -5.08 49.60
CA VAL A 328 -11.44 -4.48 50.37
C VAL A 328 -12.52 -5.53 50.63
N VAL A 329 -12.81 -5.81 51.91
CA VAL A 329 -13.90 -6.69 52.33
C VAL A 329 -15.10 -5.83 52.75
N LYS A 330 -16.00 -5.54 51.80
CA LYS A 330 -17.25 -4.79 52.04
C LYS A 330 -18.30 -5.73 52.63
N VAL A 331 -18.77 -5.47 53.85
CA VAL A 331 -19.82 -6.26 54.51
C VAL A 331 -21.19 -5.67 54.17
N LEU A 332 -21.99 -6.38 53.38
CA LEU A 332 -23.34 -5.96 53.01
C LEU A 332 -24.37 -6.37 54.09
N PRO A 333 -25.19 -5.45 54.62
CA PRO A 333 -26.23 -5.76 55.58
C PRO A 333 -27.43 -6.42 54.88
N MET A 334 -27.68 -7.70 55.14
CA MET A 334 -28.89 -8.38 54.65
C MET A 334 -30.13 -7.87 55.38
N SER A 335 -30.88 -7.00 54.71
CA SER A 335 -32.26 -6.64 55.05
C SER A 335 -33.16 -6.89 53.83
N ALA A 336 -34.48 -6.93 54.03
CA ALA A 336 -35.40 -7.48 53.03
C ALA A 336 -35.36 -6.73 51.70
N ILE A 337 -35.11 -7.46 50.60
CA ILE A 337 -35.11 -6.92 49.25
C ILE A 337 -36.55 -6.52 48.87
N ILE A 338 -36.84 -5.21 48.95
CA ILE A 338 -37.90 -4.61 48.16
C ILE A 338 -37.52 -4.79 46.69
N ALA A 339 -38.46 -5.24 45.85
CA ALA A 339 -38.22 -5.51 44.44
C ALA A 339 -38.00 -4.21 43.64
N MET A 340 -36.80 -3.65 43.73
CA MET A 340 -36.35 -2.53 42.92
C MET A 340 -36.12 -2.97 41.47
N LYS A 341 -36.29 -2.04 40.51
CA LYS A 341 -36.06 -2.30 39.09
C LYS A 341 -34.55 -2.48 38.86
N THR A 342 -34.08 -3.71 38.65
CA THR A 342 -32.68 -3.92 38.23
C THR A 342 -32.46 -3.36 36.84
N TYR A 343 -31.73 -2.25 36.73
CA TYR A 343 -31.29 -1.67 35.47
C TYR A 343 -30.15 -2.49 34.87
N THR A 344 -29.90 -2.32 33.56
CA THR A 344 -28.75 -2.90 32.88
C THR A 344 -28.02 -1.80 32.12
N PHE A 345 -26.74 -1.63 32.42
CA PHE A 345 -25.84 -0.69 31.76
C PHE A 345 -24.73 -1.49 31.09
N LYS A 346 -24.77 -1.60 29.76
CA LYS A 346 -23.79 -2.35 28.97
C LYS A 346 -23.12 -1.41 27.98
N ALA A 347 -21.94 -0.89 28.33
CA ALA A 347 -21.16 0.03 27.49
C ALA A 347 -20.48 -0.71 26.33
N ASP A 348 -21.30 -1.24 25.43
CA ASP A 348 -20.90 -2.10 24.31
C ASP A 348 -20.63 -1.35 23.01
N HIS A 349 -20.48 -0.04 23.07
CA HIS A 349 -20.25 0.84 21.92
C HIS A 349 -19.73 2.22 22.40
N PRO A 350 -19.26 3.10 21.51
CA PRO A 350 -18.62 4.36 21.90
C PRO A 350 -19.43 5.25 22.86
N PHE A 351 -18.76 5.73 23.90
CA PHE A 351 -19.32 6.51 25.00
C PHE A 351 -18.42 7.69 25.39
N ILE A 352 -19.01 8.68 26.08
CA ILE A 352 -18.27 9.74 26.78
C ILE A 352 -17.97 9.24 28.20
N PHE A 353 -16.81 9.58 28.75
CA PHE A 353 -16.53 9.39 30.17
C PHE A 353 -15.89 10.62 30.79
N ALA A 354 -16.10 10.81 32.08
CA ALA A 354 -15.54 11.91 32.85
C ALA A 354 -15.18 11.45 34.27
N ILE A 355 -14.07 11.95 34.83
CA ILE A 355 -13.78 11.84 36.26
C ILE A 355 -14.12 13.18 36.89
N VAL A 356 -15.01 13.18 37.88
CA VAL A 356 -15.59 14.39 38.46
C VAL A 356 -15.46 14.37 39.98
N ASN A 357 -15.01 15.48 40.55
CA ASN A 357 -15.10 15.76 41.98
C ASN A 357 -16.49 16.37 42.27
N MET A 358 -17.36 15.63 42.97
CA MET A 358 -18.74 16.08 43.21
C MET A 358 -18.88 17.11 44.33
N ASP A 359 -17.86 17.31 45.17
CA ASP A 359 -17.86 18.37 46.19
C ASP A 359 -17.67 19.76 45.57
N THR A 360 -16.87 19.84 44.50
CA THR A 360 -16.59 21.09 43.77
C THR A 360 -17.25 21.15 42.38
N ASN A 361 -17.90 20.07 41.93
CA ASN A 361 -18.47 19.89 40.58
C ASN A 361 -17.44 20.07 39.45
N VAL A 362 -16.15 19.82 39.73
CA VAL A 362 -15.06 20.02 38.78
C VAL A 362 -14.78 18.74 37.98
N ILE A 363 -14.77 18.86 36.64
CA ILE A 363 -14.41 17.79 35.71
C ILE A 363 -12.89 17.68 35.62
N LEU A 364 -12.31 16.72 36.35
CA LEU A 364 -10.86 16.49 36.42
C LEU A 364 -10.31 15.86 35.14
N PHE A 365 -11.07 14.94 34.52
CA PHE A 365 -10.78 14.34 33.23
C PHE A 365 -12.05 14.30 32.39
N LEU A 366 -11.91 14.51 31.08
CA LEU A 366 -12.97 14.30 30.10
C LEU A 366 -12.39 13.48 28.93
N GLY A 367 -13.20 12.58 28.37
CA GLY A 367 -12.76 11.71 27.28
C GLY A 367 -13.90 11.03 26.55
N ARG A 368 -13.56 10.42 25.41
CA ARG A 368 -14.45 9.55 24.63
C ARG A 368 -13.71 8.24 24.35
N PHE A 369 -14.39 7.11 24.48
CA PHE A 369 -13.82 5.80 24.16
C PHE A 369 -14.35 5.30 22.82
N SER A 370 -13.45 5.17 21.84
CA SER A 370 -13.72 4.72 20.47
C SER A 370 -12.54 3.87 19.98
N ALA A 371 -12.73 2.55 19.93
CA ALA A 371 -11.66 1.58 19.80
C ALA A 371 -11.31 1.27 18.33
N GLU A 372 -10.59 2.17 17.67
CA GLU A 372 -10.16 2.00 16.28
C GLU A 372 -8.70 1.56 16.12
N PHE A 373 -8.51 0.46 15.38
CA PHE A 373 -7.23 0.03 14.81
C PHE A 373 -7.04 0.58 13.38
N ALA A 374 -8.06 0.47 12.52
CA ALA A 374 -7.98 0.76 11.09
C ALA A 374 -7.54 2.22 10.81
N TRP A 375 -8.23 3.21 11.38
CA TRP A 375 -7.89 4.61 11.15
C TRP A 375 -6.51 5.00 11.68
N LYS A 376 -6.05 4.36 12.77
CA LYS A 376 -4.71 4.61 13.33
C LYS A 376 -3.60 4.09 12.42
N LEU A 377 -3.81 2.97 11.73
CA LEU A 377 -2.85 2.50 10.73
C LEU A 377 -2.86 3.40 9.48
N TYR A 378 -4.05 3.87 9.07
CA TYR A 378 -4.20 4.79 7.94
C TYR A 378 -3.53 6.14 8.16
N ALA A 379 -3.73 6.75 9.33
CA ALA A 379 -3.19 8.07 9.69
C ALA A 379 -1.66 8.10 9.89
N LEU A 380 -0.98 6.96 9.78
CA LEU A 380 0.49 6.86 9.79
C LEU A 380 1.11 6.73 8.39
N GLU A 381 0.30 6.56 7.34
CA GLU A 381 0.78 6.47 5.97
C GLU A 381 1.03 7.86 5.34
N PRO A 382 2.03 8.00 4.45
CA PRO A 382 2.33 9.27 3.79
C PRO A 382 1.23 9.75 2.84
N GLU A 383 1.21 11.06 2.56
CA GLU A 383 0.23 11.72 1.67
C GLU A 383 0.45 11.42 0.18
N GLN A 384 0.21 10.17 -0.20
CA GLN A 384 0.27 9.63 -1.56
C GLN A 384 -0.83 8.58 -1.73
N ASN A 385 -0.87 7.89 -2.88
CA ASN A 385 -1.70 6.70 -3.04
C ASN A 385 -1.42 5.69 -1.93
N THR A 386 -2.47 5.39 -1.19
CA THR A 386 -2.47 4.43 -0.09
C THR A 386 -3.66 3.51 -0.30
N LEU A 387 -3.43 2.22 -0.16
CA LEU A 387 -4.43 1.17 -0.15
C LEU A 387 -3.94 0.12 0.83
N PHE A 388 -4.83 -0.32 1.71
CA PHE A 388 -4.57 -1.45 2.59
C PHE A 388 -5.89 -2.14 2.97
N SER A 389 -5.79 -3.35 3.51
CA SER A 389 -6.92 -4.09 4.06
C SER A 389 -6.80 -4.16 5.58
N PRO A 390 -7.53 -3.29 6.34
CA PRO A 390 -7.48 -3.30 7.79
C PRO A 390 -7.86 -4.67 8.36
N ALA A 391 -8.91 -5.29 7.80
CA ALA A 391 -9.36 -6.62 8.16
C ALA A 391 -8.27 -7.69 7.95
N SER A 392 -7.51 -7.63 6.86
CA SER A 392 -6.45 -8.61 6.61
C SER A 392 -5.23 -8.40 7.51
N VAL A 393 -4.77 -7.16 7.68
CA VAL A 393 -3.65 -6.85 8.61
C VAL A 393 -3.98 -7.31 10.03
N PHE A 394 -5.22 -7.08 10.47
CA PHE A 394 -5.72 -7.56 11.76
C PHE A 394 -5.60 -9.09 11.89
N LEU A 395 -5.93 -9.87 10.86
CA LEU A 395 -5.73 -11.33 10.85
C LEU A 395 -4.23 -11.71 10.90
N ALA A 396 -3.36 -11.04 10.15
CA ALA A 396 -1.93 -11.34 10.15
C ALA A 396 -1.25 -11.06 11.51
N LEU A 397 -1.58 -9.94 12.15
CA LEU A 397 -1.10 -9.62 13.50
C LEU A 397 -1.76 -10.51 14.56
N SER A 398 -2.98 -10.98 14.33
CA SER A 398 -3.60 -12.01 15.19
C SER A 398 -2.81 -13.32 15.16
N MET A 399 -2.17 -13.69 14.04
CA MET A 399 -1.24 -14.84 14.02
C MET A 399 -0.09 -14.64 15.03
N LEU A 400 0.57 -13.48 15.00
CA LEU A 400 1.64 -13.13 15.96
C LEU A 400 1.14 -13.16 17.41
N TYR A 401 -0.05 -12.61 17.67
CA TYR A 401 -0.64 -12.57 19.00
C TYR A 401 -0.89 -13.99 19.59
N VAL A 402 -1.32 -14.97 18.76
CA VAL A 402 -1.44 -16.38 19.18
C VAL A 402 -0.08 -16.95 19.59
N GLY A 403 0.99 -16.56 18.89
CA GLY A 403 2.36 -17.02 19.10
C GLY A 403 3.14 -16.32 20.22
N ALA A 404 2.67 -15.14 20.66
CA ALA A 404 3.36 -14.28 21.62
C ALA A 404 2.95 -14.55 23.07
N GLU A 405 3.85 -14.28 24.02
CA GLU A 405 3.57 -14.21 25.45
C GLU A 405 4.17 -12.96 26.13
N GLY A 406 3.80 -12.70 27.38
CA GLY A 406 4.36 -11.59 28.18
C GLY A 406 4.14 -10.19 27.57
N ASN A 407 5.16 -9.32 27.65
CA ASN A 407 5.05 -7.93 27.20
C ASN A 407 4.86 -7.82 25.67
N THR A 408 5.44 -8.73 24.89
CA THR A 408 5.20 -8.83 23.45
C THR A 408 3.73 -9.07 23.14
N LYS A 409 3.09 -10.03 23.84
CA LYS A 409 1.65 -10.29 23.71
C LYS A 409 0.82 -9.07 24.14
N GLN A 410 1.18 -8.45 25.26
CA GLN A 410 0.55 -7.21 25.77
C GLN A 410 0.56 -6.11 24.71
N GLN A 411 1.70 -5.86 24.06
CA GLN A 411 1.82 -4.81 23.05
C GLN A 411 1.01 -5.10 21.77
N ILE A 412 1.09 -6.31 21.21
CA ILE A 412 0.30 -6.68 20.02
C ILE A 412 -1.20 -6.57 20.33
N SER A 413 -1.61 -7.02 21.52
CA SER A 413 -3.00 -6.95 21.98
C SER A 413 -3.45 -5.49 22.19
N ASN A 414 -2.58 -4.62 22.74
CA ASN A 414 -2.85 -3.19 22.88
C ASN A 414 -3.05 -2.49 21.52
N VAL A 415 -2.29 -2.88 20.48
CA VAL A 415 -2.45 -2.29 19.14
C VAL A 415 -3.70 -2.79 18.42
N LEU A 416 -4.01 -4.08 18.50
CA LEU A 416 -5.18 -4.67 17.83
C LEU A 416 -6.52 -4.35 18.49
N PHE A 417 -6.56 -4.38 19.82
CA PHE A 417 -7.81 -4.35 20.59
C PHE A 417 -7.86 -3.26 21.67
N GLY A 418 -6.82 -2.42 21.77
CA GLY A 418 -6.70 -1.36 22.78
C GLY A 418 -6.27 -1.83 24.17
N LYS A 419 -6.04 -3.14 24.39
CA LYS A 419 -5.69 -3.75 25.69
C LYS A 419 -5.33 -5.24 25.55
N GLN A 420 -4.88 -5.85 26.65
CA GLN A 420 -4.71 -7.31 26.76
C GLN A 420 -6.05 -8.05 26.68
N ILE A 421 -6.03 -9.19 25.97
CA ILE A 421 -7.12 -10.16 25.76
C ILE A 421 -6.55 -11.59 25.91
N ASN A 422 -7.37 -12.65 25.97
CA ASN A 422 -6.90 -14.04 25.85
C ASN A 422 -7.29 -14.71 24.51
N THR A 423 -6.51 -15.70 24.06
CA THR A 423 -6.64 -16.32 22.72
C THR A 423 -8.01 -16.96 22.44
N ALA A 424 -8.68 -17.50 23.45
CA ALA A 424 -10.00 -18.13 23.27
C ALA A 424 -11.13 -17.12 23.05
N GLU A 425 -10.94 -15.86 23.44
CA GLU A 425 -11.95 -14.80 23.32
C GLU A 425 -12.04 -14.28 21.88
N ILE A 426 -10.89 -14.02 21.25
CA ILE A 426 -10.83 -13.54 19.86
C ILE A 426 -11.25 -14.59 18.81
N GLU A 427 -11.42 -15.86 19.18
CA GLU A 427 -11.82 -16.92 18.24
C GLU A 427 -13.09 -16.58 17.45
N THR A 428 -14.14 -16.07 18.11
CA THR A 428 -15.42 -15.80 17.42
C THR A 428 -15.34 -14.59 16.46
N PRO A 429 -14.81 -13.41 16.84
CA PRO A 429 -14.60 -12.31 15.91
C PRO A 429 -13.68 -12.65 14.74
N LEU A 430 -12.60 -13.42 14.98
CA LEU A 430 -11.73 -13.88 13.90
C LEU A 430 -12.51 -14.75 12.90
N GLN A 431 -13.29 -15.72 13.38
CA GLN A 431 -14.13 -16.54 12.51
C GLN A 431 -15.20 -15.74 11.75
N VAL A 432 -15.77 -14.68 12.34
CA VAL A 432 -16.69 -13.75 11.63
C VAL A 432 -15.95 -12.92 10.56
N LEU A 433 -14.78 -12.38 10.88
CA LEU A 433 -13.97 -11.58 9.94
C LEU A 433 -13.44 -12.44 8.78
N ILE A 434 -13.02 -13.67 9.07
CA ILE A 434 -12.66 -14.69 8.09
C ILE A 434 -13.89 -15.08 7.26
N SER A 435 -15.06 -15.23 7.86
CA SER A 435 -16.30 -15.53 7.11
C SER A 435 -16.67 -14.41 6.15
N ALA A 436 -16.51 -13.14 6.52
CA ALA A 436 -16.67 -12.01 5.61
C ALA A 436 -15.68 -12.12 4.42
N LEU A 437 -14.39 -12.25 4.72
CA LEU A 437 -13.30 -12.33 3.73
C LEU A 437 -13.27 -13.62 2.89
N LYS A 438 -13.94 -14.71 3.32
CA LYS A 438 -14.03 -15.99 2.61
C LYS A 438 -15.43 -16.28 2.04
N SER A 439 -16.37 -15.33 2.11
CA SER A 439 -17.77 -15.57 1.70
C SER A 439 -17.96 -15.72 0.19
N THR A 440 -17.57 -16.88 -0.34
CA THR A 440 -17.91 -17.39 -1.68
C THR A 440 -19.36 -17.87 -1.73
N ASP A 441 -20.26 -16.96 -1.39
CA ASP A 441 -21.70 -17.16 -1.35
C ASP A 441 -22.21 -17.49 -2.76
N LYS A 442 -22.79 -18.69 -2.95
CA LYS A 442 -22.86 -19.37 -4.26
C LYS A 442 -23.69 -18.62 -5.30
N ASP A 443 -24.62 -17.79 -4.84
CA ASP A 443 -25.48 -16.98 -5.70
C ASP A 443 -24.73 -15.79 -6.34
N TYR A 444 -23.51 -15.46 -5.86
CA TYR A 444 -22.72 -14.29 -6.26
C TYR A 444 -21.41 -14.66 -6.96
N ALA A 445 -21.44 -15.60 -7.90
CA ALA A 445 -20.28 -16.11 -8.66
C ALA A 445 -19.46 -15.05 -9.44
N LYS A 446 -19.90 -13.78 -9.50
CA LYS A 446 -19.13 -12.63 -10.04
C LYS A 446 -18.06 -12.06 -9.07
N ILE A 447 -18.00 -12.51 -7.82
CA ILE A 447 -17.07 -11.99 -6.80
C ILE A 447 -15.99 -13.01 -6.43
N VAL A 448 -14.74 -12.55 -6.36
CA VAL A 448 -13.58 -13.34 -5.94
C VAL A 448 -12.83 -12.61 -4.84
N TRP A 449 -12.71 -13.26 -3.68
CA TRP A 449 -11.83 -12.85 -2.59
C TRP A 449 -10.65 -13.82 -2.52
N LYS A 450 -9.43 -13.28 -2.43
CA LYS A 450 -8.22 -14.05 -2.14
C LYS A 450 -7.45 -13.37 -1.00
N LEU A 451 -7.14 -14.17 0.02
CA LEU A 451 -6.53 -13.76 1.28
C LEU A 451 -5.29 -14.63 1.51
N ALA A 452 -4.10 -14.05 1.33
CA ALA A 452 -2.82 -14.74 1.45
C ALA A 452 -2.14 -14.36 2.77
N ASN A 453 -2.50 -15.07 3.85
CA ASN A 453 -1.93 -14.88 5.19
C ASN A 453 -1.04 -16.09 5.57
N ARG A 454 0.27 -15.87 5.73
CA ARG A 454 1.21 -16.94 6.14
C ARG A 454 2.39 -16.36 6.92
N LEU A 455 2.92 -17.16 7.84
CA LEU A 455 4.15 -16.89 8.57
C LEU A 455 5.30 -17.73 8.02
N TYR A 456 6.43 -17.08 7.76
CA TYR A 456 7.66 -17.72 7.32
C TYR A 456 8.72 -17.60 8.41
N VAL A 457 9.15 -18.74 8.97
CA VAL A 457 10.07 -18.81 10.12
C VAL A 457 11.41 -19.42 9.68
N SER A 458 12.53 -18.83 10.08
CA SER A 458 13.87 -19.36 9.76
C SER A 458 14.00 -20.83 10.18
N MET A 459 14.57 -21.67 9.31
CA MET A 459 14.95 -23.07 9.60
C MET A 459 15.78 -23.25 10.88
N ALA A 460 16.42 -22.19 11.38
CA ALA A 460 17.10 -22.20 12.67
C ALA A 460 16.16 -22.35 13.88
N PHE A 461 14.85 -22.12 13.73
CA PHE A 461 13.84 -22.13 14.78
C PHE A 461 12.76 -23.16 14.46
N LYS A 462 12.62 -24.18 15.32
CA LYS A 462 11.64 -25.24 15.14
C LYS A 462 10.24 -24.74 15.48
N ILE A 463 9.30 -24.83 14.55
CA ILE A 463 7.88 -24.51 14.80
C ILE A 463 7.28 -25.53 15.80
N LEU A 464 6.53 -25.07 16.79
CA LEU A 464 5.81 -25.93 17.72
C LEU A 464 4.48 -26.42 17.11
N PRO A 465 4.22 -27.74 17.05
CA PRO A 465 2.99 -28.29 16.45
C PRO A 465 1.69 -27.83 17.13
N ALA A 466 1.75 -27.47 18.42
CA ALA A 466 0.61 -26.92 19.14
C ALA A 466 0.16 -25.59 18.54
N TYR A 467 1.10 -24.67 18.30
CA TYR A 467 0.84 -23.37 17.68
C TYR A 467 0.37 -23.52 16.24
N GLN A 468 1.00 -24.37 15.44
CA GLN A 468 0.62 -24.61 14.04
C GLN A 468 -0.84 -25.07 13.93
N LYS A 469 -1.27 -26.01 14.78
CA LYS A 469 -2.67 -26.48 14.88
C LYS A 469 -3.63 -25.41 15.41
N GLU A 470 -3.19 -24.57 16.34
CA GLU A 470 -3.98 -23.47 16.90
C GLU A 470 -4.23 -22.35 15.86
N LEU A 471 -3.21 -22.05 15.04
CA LEU A 471 -3.27 -21.16 13.87
C LEU A 471 -4.26 -21.65 12.80
N GLU A 472 -4.14 -22.92 12.42
CA GLU A 472 -4.99 -23.55 11.40
C GLU A 472 -6.46 -23.55 11.82
N LYS A 473 -6.74 -23.84 13.11
CA LYS A 473 -8.08 -23.76 13.71
C LYS A 473 -8.63 -22.33 13.77
N LEU A 474 -7.89 -21.39 14.36
CA LEU A 474 -8.39 -20.04 14.65
C LEU A 474 -8.50 -19.16 13.41
N LEU A 475 -7.51 -19.26 12.52
CA LEU A 475 -7.24 -18.28 11.45
C LEU A 475 -7.30 -18.89 10.05
N SER A 476 -7.31 -20.24 9.93
CA SER A 476 -7.16 -20.96 8.66
C SER A 476 -5.96 -20.46 7.85
N ALA A 477 -4.86 -20.21 8.55
CA ALA A 477 -3.60 -19.67 8.04
C ALA A 477 -2.44 -20.57 8.49
N GLU A 478 -1.34 -20.50 7.77
CA GLU A 478 -0.21 -21.43 7.93
C GLU A 478 1.03 -20.74 8.51
N VAL A 479 1.87 -21.55 9.15
CA VAL A 479 3.25 -21.20 9.49
C VAL A 479 4.19 -22.28 8.96
N VAL A 480 5.23 -21.86 8.24
CA VAL A 480 6.17 -22.74 7.52
C VAL A 480 7.62 -22.36 7.85
N ASN A 481 8.51 -23.35 7.85
CA ASN A 481 9.94 -23.12 8.00
C ASN A 481 10.59 -22.89 6.63
N ILE A 482 11.45 -21.87 6.52
CA ILE A 482 12.15 -21.49 5.29
C ILE A 482 13.62 -21.17 5.54
N ASP A 483 14.48 -21.38 4.55
CA ASP A 483 15.92 -21.18 4.67
C ASP A 483 16.34 -19.78 4.21
N PHE A 484 16.18 -18.79 5.11
CA PHE A 484 16.57 -17.40 4.83
C PHE A 484 18.07 -17.18 4.58
N THR A 485 18.95 -18.18 4.80
CA THR A 485 20.36 -18.10 4.36
C THR A 485 20.52 -18.20 2.84
N LYS A 486 19.48 -18.69 2.14
CA LYS A 486 19.37 -18.71 0.68
C LYS A 486 18.45 -17.58 0.22
N GLY A 487 18.85 -16.34 0.49
CA GLY A 487 18.02 -15.13 0.36
C GLY A 487 17.10 -15.08 -0.88
N ALA A 488 17.65 -15.28 -2.08
CA ALA A 488 16.88 -15.30 -3.32
C ALA A 488 15.80 -16.41 -3.33
N VAL A 489 16.19 -17.66 -3.10
CA VAL A 489 15.28 -18.82 -3.07
C VAL A 489 14.17 -18.65 -2.03
N ALA A 490 14.49 -18.04 -0.88
CA ALA A 490 13.50 -17.74 0.15
C ALA A 490 12.53 -16.62 -0.27
N CYS A 491 12.98 -15.64 -1.05
CA CYS A 491 12.10 -14.64 -1.67
C CYS A 491 11.21 -15.28 -2.74
N ASP A 492 11.77 -16.15 -3.60
CA ASP A 492 11.05 -16.83 -4.68
C ASP A 492 9.92 -17.72 -4.14
N GLU A 493 10.17 -18.51 -3.09
CA GLU A 493 9.14 -19.36 -2.46
C GLU A 493 8.00 -18.55 -1.81
N VAL A 494 8.33 -17.40 -1.22
CA VAL A 494 7.33 -16.45 -0.67
C VAL A 494 6.52 -15.81 -1.78
N ASN A 495 7.19 -15.25 -2.79
CA ASN A 495 6.57 -14.53 -3.91
C ASN A 495 5.69 -15.46 -4.75
N LYS A 496 6.18 -16.67 -5.07
CA LYS A 496 5.43 -17.71 -5.80
C LYS A 496 4.13 -18.07 -5.10
N TRP A 497 4.18 -18.34 -3.78
CA TRP A 497 2.97 -18.65 -3.03
C TRP A 497 1.97 -17.48 -2.99
N VAL A 498 2.45 -16.24 -2.81
CA VAL A 498 1.56 -15.06 -2.83
C VAL A 498 0.95 -14.84 -4.21
N SER A 499 1.69 -15.07 -5.29
CA SER A 499 1.20 -15.05 -6.67
C SER A 499 0.10 -16.10 -6.89
N GLU A 500 0.35 -17.36 -6.50
CA GLU A 500 -0.62 -18.46 -6.58
C GLU A 500 -1.90 -18.16 -5.77
N GLN A 501 -1.77 -17.60 -4.56
CA GLN A 501 -2.93 -17.20 -3.77
C GLN A 501 -3.69 -16.03 -4.40
N THR A 502 -3.02 -15.03 -4.96
CA THR A 502 -3.64 -13.79 -5.47
C THR A 502 -4.05 -13.83 -6.95
N ASN A 503 -4.01 -15.00 -7.60
CA ASN A 503 -4.28 -15.17 -9.03
C ASN A 503 -3.32 -14.34 -9.92
N GLU A 504 -2.02 -14.36 -9.60
CA GLU A 504 -0.97 -13.63 -10.32
C GLU A 504 -1.09 -12.09 -10.26
N LYS A 505 -1.95 -11.54 -9.38
CA LYS A 505 -2.14 -10.08 -9.22
C LYS A 505 -1.18 -9.42 -8.26
N ILE A 506 -0.58 -10.20 -7.36
CA ILE A 506 0.52 -9.76 -6.50
C ILE A 506 1.64 -10.79 -6.66
N THR A 507 2.44 -10.62 -7.72
CA THR A 507 3.53 -11.54 -8.08
C THR A 507 4.74 -11.44 -7.16
N ARG A 508 4.93 -10.29 -6.51
CA ARG A 508 6.14 -9.94 -5.76
C ARG A 508 5.81 -9.08 -4.54
N ILE A 509 6.27 -9.48 -3.37
CA ILE A 509 6.06 -8.81 -2.07
C ILE A 509 7.33 -8.81 -1.19
N LEU A 510 8.25 -9.76 -1.40
CA LEU A 510 9.49 -9.90 -0.64
C LEU A 510 10.69 -9.86 -1.60
N ASP A 511 11.51 -8.81 -1.50
CA ASP A 511 12.60 -8.57 -2.44
C ASP A 511 13.96 -9.10 -1.97
N ILE A 512 14.28 -8.89 -0.70
CA ILE A 512 15.57 -9.25 -0.09
C ILE A 512 15.34 -9.76 1.33
N VAL A 513 15.98 -10.89 1.64
CA VAL A 513 16.20 -11.42 2.98
C VAL A 513 17.63 -11.96 3.08
N GLY A 514 18.15 -12.09 4.29
CA GLY A 514 19.43 -12.72 4.58
C GLY A 514 19.49 -13.32 5.98
N ASP A 515 20.67 -13.80 6.38
CA ASP A 515 20.90 -14.67 7.55
C ASP A 515 20.33 -14.18 8.89
N SER A 516 20.16 -12.87 9.07
CA SER A 516 19.57 -12.24 10.27
C SER A 516 18.03 -12.30 10.32
N THR A 517 17.38 -12.71 9.23
CA THR A 517 15.93 -12.84 9.15
C THR A 517 15.49 -14.07 9.95
N THR A 518 14.66 -13.88 10.96
CA THR A 518 14.18 -14.97 11.82
C THR A 518 12.69 -15.28 11.63
N LEU A 519 11.86 -14.28 11.36
CA LEU A 519 10.43 -14.46 11.02
C LEU A 519 9.93 -13.32 10.13
N VAL A 520 9.22 -13.66 9.04
CA VAL A 520 8.50 -12.71 8.19
C VAL A 520 7.01 -13.02 8.22
N VAL A 521 6.18 -12.01 8.48
CA VAL A 521 4.72 -12.11 8.34
C VAL A 521 4.34 -11.63 6.94
N VAL A 522 3.67 -12.48 6.18
CA VAL A 522 3.26 -12.20 4.80
C VAL A 522 1.75 -12.08 4.74
N ASN A 523 1.28 -10.95 4.23
CA ASN A 523 -0.13 -10.63 4.05
C ASN A 523 -0.34 -10.02 2.65
N ALA A 524 -1.14 -10.67 1.81
CA ALA A 524 -1.59 -10.07 0.56
C ALA A 524 -3.10 -10.26 0.35
N VAL A 525 -3.75 -9.26 -0.23
CA VAL A 525 -5.20 -9.28 -0.48
C VAL A 525 -5.50 -8.88 -1.92
N TYR A 526 -6.29 -9.71 -2.58
CA TYR A 526 -6.89 -9.43 -3.87
C TYR A 526 -8.41 -9.53 -3.76
N PHE A 527 -9.09 -8.56 -4.37
CA PHE A 527 -10.55 -8.51 -4.48
C PHE A 527 -10.96 -8.22 -5.91
N LYS A 528 -12.06 -8.86 -6.30
CA LYS A 528 -12.74 -8.69 -7.58
C LYS A 528 -14.25 -8.71 -7.35
N GLY A 529 -14.96 -7.76 -7.94
CA GLY A 529 -16.41 -7.71 -7.91
C GLY A 529 -16.95 -6.72 -8.95
N ALA A 530 -18.04 -7.12 -9.63
CA ALA A 530 -18.72 -6.28 -10.62
C ALA A 530 -19.67 -5.26 -9.98
N TRP A 531 -19.85 -4.10 -10.59
CA TRP A 531 -20.86 -3.11 -10.18
C TRP A 531 -22.29 -3.67 -10.39
N ASP A 532 -23.23 -3.25 -9.55
CA ASP A 532 -24.66 -3.61 -9.70
C ASP A 532 -25.32 -2.98 -10.95
N ASN A 533 -24.82 -1.79 -11.32
CA ASN A 533 -24.99 -1.14 -12.61
C ASN A 533 -23.58 -0.84 -13.14
N GLU A 534 -23.16 -1.52 -14.21
CA GLU A 534 -21.89 -1.24 -14.91
C GLU A 534 -22.00 0.13 -15.62
N PHE A 535 -20.93 0.94 -15.59
CA PHE A 535 -20.83 2.17 -16.39
C PHE A 535 -20.83 1.81 -17.88
N TYR A 536 -21.34 2.70 -18.72
CA TYR A 536 -21.24 2.53 -20.17
C TYR A 536 -19.88 2.99 -20.67
N GLU A 537 -19.07 2.10 -21.25
CA GLU A 537 -17.72 2.41 -21.76
C GLU A 537 -17.71 3.56 -22.78
N GLY A 538 -18.78 3.73 -23.56
CA GLY A 538 -18.93 4.86 -24.49
C GLY A 538 -19.17 6.22 -23.82
N ASN A 539 -19.34 6.27 -22.50
CA ASN A 539 -19.36 7.49 -21.69
C ASN A 539 -18.01 7.78 -21.00
N THR A 540 -17.02 6.88 -21.07
CA THR A 540 -15.68 7.15 -20.54
C THR A 540 -14.93 8.05 -21.51
N SER A 541 -14.51 9.23 -21.05
CA SER A 541 -13.68 10.17 -21.81
C SER A 541 -12.43 10.55 -21.02
N MET A 542 -11.42 11.15 -21.65
CA MET A 542 -10.45 11.93 -20.87
C MET A 542 -11.17 13.08 -20.16
N GLY A 543 -10.69 13.43 -18.98
CA GLY A 543 -11.11 14.61 -18.24
C GLY A 543 -10.06 15.04 -17.23
N THR A 544 -10.13 16.31 -16.85
CA THR A 544 -9.17 16.97 -15.97
C THR A 544 -9.29 16.47 -14.53
N PHE A 545 -8.15 16.22 -13.88
CA PHE A 545 -8.03 15.90 -12.47
C PHE A 545 -7.03 16.86 -11.79
N TYR A 546 -7.49 17.58 -10.78
CA TYR A 546 -6.78 18.60 -10.01
C TYR A 546 -6.00 17.95 -8.85
N ARG A 547 -4.70 17.72 -9.03
CA ARG A 547 -3.79 17.33 -7.93
C ARG A 547 -3.74 18.41 -6.86
N LYS A 548 -3.75 19.67 -7.30
CA LYS A 548 -3.90 20.91 -6.50
C LYS A 548 -4.69 21.93 -7.33
N GLU A 549 -5.04 23.08 -6.75
CA GLU A 549 -5.82 24.13 -7.46
C GLU A 549 -5.18 24.56 -8.79
N ASP A 550 -3.85 24.70 -8.84
CA ASP A 550 -3.09 25.08 -10.04
C ASP A 550 -2.42 23.89 -10.80
N ASP A 551 -2.64 22.65 -10.35
CA ASP A 551 -1.85 21.48 -10.79
C ASP A 551 -2.74 20.34 -11.30
N VAL A 552 -2.77 20.14 -12.62
CA VAL A 552 -3.74 19.30 -13.32
C VAL A 552 -3.12 18.18 -14.18
N VAL A 553 -3.94 17.17 -14.48
CA VAL A 553 -3.64 16.01 -15.33
C VAL A 553 -4.91 15.59 -16.05
N GLU A 554 -4.80 15.18 -17.32
CA GLU A 554 -5.88 14.47 -18.02
C GLU A 554 -5.80 12.96 -17.76
N LEU A 555 -6.93 12.32 -17.46
CA LEU A 555 -7.05 10.88 -17.26
C LEU A 555 -8.47 10.37 -17.58
N PRO A 556 -8.70 9.06 -17.77
CA PRO A 556 -10.02 8.55 -18.13
C PRO A 556 -11.03 8.69 -16.99
N MET A 557 -12.13 9.37 -17.25
CA MET A 557 -13.23 9.67 -16.34
C MET A 557 -14.49 8.93 -16.81
N MET A 558 -14.97 8.01 -15.99
CA MET A 558 -16.17 7.19 -16.23
C MET A 558 -17.41 7.97 -15.81
N GLN A 559 -18.45 8.02 -16.65
CA GLN A 559 -19.64 8.87 -16.42
C GLN A 559 -20.97 8.12 -16.48
N GLN A 560 -21.86 8.41 -15.52
CA GLN A 560 -23.18 7.80 -15.39
C GLN A 560 -24.22 8.84 -14.94
N THR A 561 -25.40 8.83 -15.56
CA THR A 561 -26.47 9.82 -15.34
C THR A 561 -27.81 9.14 -15.10
N ASN A 562 -28.62 9.69 -14.19
CA ASN A 562 -29.96 9.21 -13.82
C ASN A 562 -29.95 7.77 -13.28
N ASP A 563 -29.14 7.53 -12.25
CA ASP A 563 -29.10 6.25 -11.55
C ASP A 563 -29.11 6.45 -10.02
N GLU A 564 -29.62 5.47 -9.29
CA GLU A 564 -29.78 5.55 -7.83
C GLU A 564 -28.50 5.11 -7.10
N PHE A 565 -27.77 6.08 -6.55
CA PHE A 565 -26.59 5.84 -5.72
C PHE A 565 -26.88 6.12 -4.25
N TYR A 566 -26.11 5.49 -3.36
CA TYR A 566 -26.12 5.87 -1.94
C TYR A 566 -25.34 7.18 -1.79
N TYR A 567 -25.97 8.23 -1.29
CA TYR A 567 -25.41 9.57 -1.29
C TYR A 567 -25.62 10.29 0.04
N ASN A 568 -24.67 11.17 0.41
CA ASN A 568 -24.82 12.18 1.45
C ASN A 568 -23.80 13.32 1.21
N GLU A 569 -24.05 14.52 1.73
CA GLU A 569 -23.09 15.62 1.69
C GLU A 569 -23.16 16.56 2.90
N THR A 570 -22.10 17.34 3.06
CA THR A 570 -21.93 18.41 4.05
C THR A 570 -21.37 19.66 3.38
N ALA A 571 -21.11 20.72 4.16
CA ALA A 571 -20.41 21.91 3.67
C ALA A 571 -18.94 21.64 3.28
N GLU A 572 -18.30 20.60 3.83
CA GLU A 572 -16.88 20.30 3.65
C GLU A 572 -16.62 19.16 2.65
N TRP A 573 -17.56 18.22 2.48
CA TRP A 573 -17.37 17.01 1.67
C TRP A 573 -18.68 16.39 1.14
N GLN A 574 -18.55 15.52 0.14
CA GLN A 574 -19.60 14.64 -0.39
C GLN A 574 -19.17 13.17 -0.22
N ILE A 575 -20.12 12.24 -0.10
CA ILE A 575 -19.83 10.80 -0.11
C ILE A 575 -20.81 10.05 -1.01
N LEU A 576 -20.27 9.18 -1.87
CA LEU A 576 -20.97 8.33 -2.81
C LEU A 576 -20.71 6.85 -2.47
N GLY A 577 -21.76 6.03 -2.41
CA GLY A 577 -21.72 4.60 -2.19
C GLY A 577 -22.22 3.84 -3.42
N MET A 578 -21.31 3.18 -4.12
CA MET A 578 -21.54 2.38 -5.31
C MET A 578 -21.70 0.89 -4.94
N PRO A 579 -22.87 0.26 -5.15
CA PRO A 579 -23.07 -1.15 -4.83
C PRO A 579 -22.45 -2.08 -5.88
N TYR A 580 -21.92 -3.20 -5.42
CA TYR A 580 -21.53 -4.33 -6.27
C TYR A 580 -22.73 -5.27 -6.51
N THR A 581 -22.61 -6.20 -7.47
CA THR A 581 -23.67 -7.20 -7.77
C THR A 581 -24.08 -8.03 -6.56
N ALA A 582 -23.18 -8.24 -5.59
CA ALA A 582 -23.60 -8.57 -4.24
C ALA A 582 -23.97 -7.29 -3.50
N LYS A 583 -25.28 -7.04 -3.35
CA LYS A 583 -25.86 -5.84 -2.69
C LYS A 583 -25.36 -5.56 -1.26
N PHE A 584 -24.65 -6.51 -0.64
CA PHE A 584 -23.97 -6.31 0.63
C PHE A 584 -22.59 -5.64 0.51
N LEU A 585 -21.88 -5.76 -0.61
CA LEU A 585 -20.64 -5.03 -0.84
C LEU A 585 -20.95 -3.66 -1.45
N ARG A 586 -20.29 -2.62 -0.93
CA ARG A 586 -20.28 -1.27 -1.50
C ARG A 586 -18.84 -0.73 -1.53
N MET A 587 -18.48 -0.03 -2.59
CA MET A 587 -17.39 0.95 -2.53
C MET A 587 -17.99 2.28 -2.09
N TYR A 588 -17.39 2.93 -1.10
CA TYR A 588 -17.67 4.32 -0.78
C TYR A 588 -16.50 5.20 -1.23
N VAL A 589 -16.81 6.36 -1.79
CA VAL A 589 -15.86 7.38 -2.24
C VAL A 589 -16.24 8.68 -1.55
N MET A 590 -15.31 9.26 -0.78
CA MET A 590 -15.50 10.45 0.04
C MET A 590 -14.59 11.55 -0.48
N LEU A 591 -15.22 12.57 -1.06
CA LEU A 591 -14.61 13.64 -1.84
C LEU A 591 -14.77 14.96 -1.08
N PRO A 592 -13.69 15.71 -0.80
CA PRO A 592 -13.84 17.05 -0.22
C PRO A 592 -14.54 18.00 -1.21
N LYS A 593 -15.04 19.14 -0.73
CA LYS A 593 -15.71 20.15 -1.58
C LYS A 593 -14.74 21.01 -2.41
N LYS A 594 -13.43 20.80 -2.27
CA LYS A 594 -12.37 21.57 -2.96
C LYS A 594 -11.13 20.72 -3.23
N PRO A 595 -10.42 20.95 -4.36
CA PRO A 595 -9.06 20.49 -4.55
C PRO A 595 -8.13 20.88 -3.40
N SER A 596 -7.05 20.12 -3.22
CA SER A 596 -6.04 20.31 -2.15
C SER A 596 -6.51 20.13 -0.70
N THR A 597 -7.81 20.04 -0.37
CA THR A 597 -8.28 19.97 1.04
C THR A 597 -8.44 18.55 1.61
N LEU A 598 -8.01 17.50 0.89
CA LEU A 598 -8.10 16.10 1.36
C LEU A 598 -7.43 15.89 2.72
N SER A 599 -6.16 16.29 2.88
CA SER A 599 -5.45 16.14 4.17
C SER A 599 -6.18 16.84 5.32
N LYS A 600 -6.79 18.01 5.07
CA LYS A 600 -7.57 18.75 6.07
C LYS A 600 -8.88 18.03 6.45
N MET A 601 -9.54 17.38 5.48
CA MET A 601 -10.67 16.50 5.74
C MET A 601 -10.24 15.27 6.54
N GLU A 602 -9.14 14.62 6.17
CA GLU A 602 -8.61 13.44 6.86
C GLU A 602 -8.22 13.73 8.32
N GLN A 603 -7.58 14.88 8.59
CA GLN A 603 -7.27 15.35 9.95
C GLN A 603 -8.52 15.59 10.81
N SER A 604 -9.67 15.90 10.19
CA SER A 604 -10.96 16.06 10.88
C SER A 604 -11.71 14.73 11.10
N LEU A 605 -11.32 13.66 10.40
CA LEU A 605 -11.99 12.37 10.42
C LEU A 605 -11.42 11.42 11.48
N SER A 606 -12.28 10.53 11.96
CA SER A 606 -11.89 9.19 12.41
C SER A 606 -12.56 8.15 11.52
N GLY A 607 -12.12 6.89 11.56
CA GLY A 607 -12.78 5.81 10.83
C GLY A 607 -14.19 5.53 11.37
N LYS A 608 -14.47 5.86 12.64
CA LYS A 608 -15.84 5.94 13.17
C LYS A 608 -16.66 7.02 12.43
N ALA A 609 -16.13 8.23 12.25
CA ALA A 609 -16.84 9.28 11.51
C ALA A 609 -16.99 8.93 10.02
N LEU A 610 -16.01 8.24 9.42
CA LEU A 610 -16.11 7.67 8.08
C LEU A 610 -17.24 6.64 7.97
N LEU A 611 -17.30 5.68 8.91
CA LEU A 611 -18.34 4.66 8.96
C LEU A 611 -19.72 5.28 9.27
N GLU A 612 -19.79 6.33 10.08
CA GLU A 612 -21.00 7.15 10.24
C GLU A 612 -21.39 7.87 8.94
N ALA A 613 -20.44 8.46 8.19
CA ALA A 613 -20.71 9.10 6.91
C ALA A 613 -21.29 8.10 5.89
N MET A 614 -20.73 6.89 5.83
CA MET A 614 -21.24 5.77 5.02
C MET A 614 -22.65 5.34 5.44
N ASN A 615 -22.90 5.11 6.73
CA ASN A 615 -24.18 4.63 7.23
C ASN A 615 -25.31 5.67 7.13
N ASN A 616 -24.98 6.96 7.08
CA ASN A 616 -25.95 8.05 6.88
C ASN A 616 -26.32 8.30 5.40
N THR A 617 -25.76 7.53 4.44
CA THR A 617 -26.12 7.64 3.02
C THR A 617 -27.55 7.16 2.72
N ARG A 618 -28.16 7.75 1.68
CA ARG A 618 -29.54 7.49 1.23
C ARG A 618 -29.55 7.26 -0.28
N GLN A 619 -30.49 6.47 -0.80
CA GLN A 619 -30.66 6.37 -2.25
C GLN A 619 -31.23 7.69 -2.79
N GLU A 620 -30.50 8.32 -3.71
CA GLU A 620 -30.87 9.53 -4.45
C GLU A 620 -30.43 9.37 -5.91
N GLU A 621 -31.07 10.07 -6.86
CA GLU A 621 -30.54 10.20 -8.23
C GLU A 621 -29.31 11.12 -8.23
N VAL A 622 -28.17 10.61 -8.68
CA VAL A 622 -26.89 11.35 -8.74
C VAL A 622 -26.28 11.24 -10.14
N GLN A 623 -25.81 12.35 -10.70
CA GLN A 623 -24.86 12.31 -11.81
C GLN A 623 -23.46 12.02 -11.26
N VAL A 624 -22.86 10.91 -11.67
CA VAL A 624 -21.55 10.46 -11.20
C VAL A 624 -20.51 10.62 -12.30
N THR A 625 -19.35 11.17 -11.92
CA THR A 625 -18.11 11.16 -12.70
C THR A 625 -16.97 10.74 -11.78
N ILE A 626 -16.28 9.66 -12.11
CA ILE A 626 -15.20 9.10 -11.29
C ILE A 626 -14.04 8.63 -12.18
N PRO A 627 -12.78 8.84 -11.80
CA PRO A 627 -11.65 8.35 -12.58
C PRO A 627 -11.63 6.82 -12.64
N LYS A 628 -11.14 6.31 -13.77
CA LYS A 628 -10.67 4.94 -13.94
C LYS A 628 -9.27 4.85 -13.35
N PHE A 629 -9.02 3.98 -12.37
CA PHE A 629 -7.74 3.98 -11.65
C PHE A 629 -7.24 2.59 -11.25
N LYS A 630 -5.93 2.41 -11.33
CA LYS A 630 -5.22 1.17 -11.04
C LYS A 630 -3.93 1.45 -10.28
N PHE A 631 -3.71 0.76 -9.17
CA PHE A 631 -2.43 0.76 -8.47
C PHE A 631 -2.29 -0.42 -7.49
N GLU A 632 -1.04 -0.76 -7.18
CA GLU A 632 -0.70 -1.56 -6.01
C GLU A 632 -0.10 -0.70 -4.90
N ARG A 633 -0.25 -1.14 -3.65
CA ARG A 633 0.42 -0.56 -2.48
C ARG A 633 0.99 -1.69 -1.63
N GLN A 634 2.32 -1.65 -1.45
CA GLN A 634 3.06 -2.45 -0.48
C GLN A 634 3.40 -1.57 0.73
N MET A 635 3.25 -2.12 1.94
CA MET A 635 3.60 -1.51 3.22
C MET A 635 4.46 -2.49 4.01
N CYS A 636 5.61 -2.01 4.50
CA CYS A 636 6.30 -2.64 5.62
C CYS A 636 5.72 -2.01 6.89
N LEU A 637 5.05 -2.82 7.71
CA LEU A 637 4.26 -2.33 8.84
C LEU A 637 5.05 -2.26 10.16
N ASP A 638 6.30 -2.72 10.17
CA ASP A 638 7.22 -2.68 11.32
C ASP A 638 7.27 -1.29 11.98
N THR A 639 7.50 -0.25 11.19
CA THR A 639 7.69 1.12 11.65
C THR A 639 6.36 1.72 12.11
N SER A 640 5.28 1.52 11.36
CA SER A 640 3.95 2.01 11.73
C SER A 640 3.41 1.32 12.99
N LEU A 641 3.60 0.00 13.13
CA LEU A 641 3.18 -0.75 14.32
C LEU A 641 4.08 -0.44 15.53
N THR A 642 5.37 -0.18 15.33
CA THR A 642 6.26 0.34 16.39
C THR A 642 5.78 1.69 16.90
N LYS A 643 5.38 2.62 16.02
CA LYS A 643 4.76 3.91 16.41
C LYS A 643 3.43 3.73 17.17
N LEU A 644 2.67 2.67 16.89
CA LEU A 644 1.45 2.32 17.65
C LEU A 644 1.74 1.62 18.99
N GLY A 645 3.02 1.33 19.31
CA GLY A 645 3.44 0.73 20.58
C GLY A 645 3.81 -0.76 20.53
N MET A 646 3.95 -1.35 19.33
CA MET A 646 4.25 -2.78 19.13
C MET A 646 5.75 -3.13 19.05
N ALA A 647 6.60 -2.39 19.74
CA ALA A 647 8.06 -2.41 19.55
C ALA A 647 8.74 -3.75 19.89
N ASP A 648 8.35 -4.43 20.98
CA ASP A 648 9.06 -5.59 21.54
C ASP A 648 9.11 -6.78 20.57
N VAL A 649 8.12 -6.94 19.69
CA VAL A 649 8.09 -8.09 18.76
C VAL A 649 9.16 -7.99 17.67
N PHE A 650 9.66 -6.78 17.39
CA PHE A 650 10.71 -6.51 16.41
C PHE A 650 12.13 -6.53 17.03
N ASP A 651 12.23 -6.68 18.35
CA ASP A 651 13.50 -6.64 19.10
C ASP A 651 13.97 -8.05 19.48
N GLN A 652 15.13 -8.46 18.97
CA GLN A 652 15.75 -9.78 19.20
C GLN A 652 15.91 -10.17 20.69
N PHE A 653 15.95 -9.20 21.61
CA PHE A 653 16.16 -9.42 23.04
C PHE A 653 14.90 -9.21 23.89
N LYS A 654 13.83 -8.62 23.33
CA LYS A 654 12.51 -8.46 24.00
C LYS A 654 11.42 -9.36 23.44
N ALA A 655 11.53 -9.82 22.19
CA ALA A 655 10.51 -10.62 21.53
C ALA A 655 10.31 -11.97 22.22
N ASN A 656 9.11 -12.16 22.76
CA ASN A 656 8.69 -13.41 23.40
C ASN A 656 7.66 -14.12 22.53
N LEU A 657 8.15 -14.81 21.49
CA LEU A 657 7.37 -15.65 20.58
C LEU A 657 7.48 -17.15 20.94
N CYS A 658 7.53 -17.46 22.24
CA CYS A 658 7.85 -18.81 22.75
C CYS A 658 6.79 -19.89 22.43
N ARG A 659 5.59 -19.51 21.98
CA ARG A 659 4.60 -20.47 21.46
C ARG A 659 4.87 -20.82 20.00
N VAL A 660 5.54 -19.95 19.23
CA VAL A 660 5.97 -20.23 17.86
C VAL A 660 7.13 -21.22 17.86
N SER A 661 8.15 -20.99 18.68
CA SER A 661 9.33 -21.84 18.82
C SER A 661 9.83 -21.89 20.27
N ASP A 662 10.39 -23.02 20.68
CA ASP A 662 11.04 -23.22 21.99
C ASP A 662 12.41 -22.53 22.10
N LYS A 663 12.97 -22.05 20.99
CA LYS A 663 14.22 -21.27 20.94
C LYS A 663 14.00 -19.80 21.31
N ALA A 664 14.83 -19.28 22.20
CA ALA A 664 14.95 -17.85 22.47
C ALA A 664 15.47 -17.06 21.24
N HIS A 665 15.24 -15.74 21.23
CA HIS A 665 15.64 -14.80 20.17
C HIS A 665 14.92 -14.98 18.81
N LEU A 666 13.71 -15.54 18.82
CA LEU A 666 12.79 -15.44 17.69
C LEU A 666 12.04 -14.10 17.75
N PHE A 667 12.23 -13.25 16.74
CA PHE A 667 11.60 -11.93 16.63
C PHE A 667 11.02 -11.76 15.22
N VAL A 668 10.12 -10.80 15.04
CA VAL A 668 9.60 -10.45 13.71
C VAL A 668 10.62 -9.55 13.02
N SER A 669 11.17 -10.03 11.91
CA SER A 669 12.10 -9.27 11.07
C SER A 669 11.37 -8.34 10.08
N ASN A 670 10.14 -8.70 9.67
CA ASN A 670 9.27 -7.83 8.86
C ASN A 670 7.79 -8.25 8.96
N VAL A 671 6.88 -7.27 8.85
CA VAL A 671 5.45 -7.50 8.55
C VAL A 671 5.15 -6.85 7.21
N LEU A 672 4.91 -7.67 6.19
CA LEU A 672 4.66 -7.23 4.83
C LEU A 672 3.19 -7.31 4.50
N HIS A 673 2.61 -6.18 4.08
CA HIS A 673 1.24 -6.10 3.60
C HIS A 673 1.22 -5.56 2.19
N LYS A 674 0.58 -6.26 1.25
CA LYS A 674 0.41 -5.79 -0.13
C LYS A 674 -1.02 -5.92 -0.64
N THR A 675 -1.47 -4.91 -1.35
CA THR A 675 -2.81 -4.84 -1.94
C THR A 675 -2.74 -4.31 -3.37
N PHE A 676 -3.74 -4.66 -4.16
CA PHE A 676 -3.91 -4.27 -5.54
C PHE A 676 -5.36 -3.83 -5.77
N ILE A 677 -5.57 -2.75 -6.51
CA ILE A 677 -6.90 -2.32 -6.97
C ILE A 677 -6.83 -1.88 -8.44
N ASP A 678 -7.89 -2.16 -9.16
CA ASP A 678 -8.08 -1.84 -10.57
C ASP A 678 -9.58 -1.57 -10.78
N VAL A 679 -9.93 -0.30 -10.97
CA VAL A 679 -11.31 0.21 -11.00
C VAL A 679 -11.66 0.59 -12.43
N ASP A 680 -12.65 -0.10 -12.98
CA ASP A 680 -13.13 0.05 -14.36
C ASP A 680 -14.66 0.19 -14.43
N GLU A 681 -15.17 0.29 -15.65
CA GLU A 681 -16.59 0.49 -15.93
C GLU A 681 -17.43 -0.71 -15.49
N LYS A 682 -16.83 -1.90 -15.35
CA LYS A 682 -17.52 -3.14 -15.01
C LYS A 682 -17.44 -3.48 -13.52
N GLY A 683 -16.46 -2.95 -12.80
CA GLY A 683 -16.33 -3.16 -11.36
C GLY A 683 -14.99 -2.73 -10.76
N THR A 684 -14.59 -3.48 -9.73
CA THR A 684 -13.18 -3.63 -9.36
C THR A 684 -12.72 -4.97 -9.91
N GLU A 685 -11.78 -4.96 -10.85
CA GLU A 685 -11.23 -6.14 -11.55
C GLU A 685 -12.28 -7.03 -12.26
N ALA A 686 -13.47 -6.55 -12.60
CA ALA A 686 -14.58 -7.41 -13.03
C ALA A 686 -14.36 -8.10 -14.40
N ALA A 687 -14.56 -9.43 -14.44
CA ALA A 687 -14.62 -10.15 -15.70
C ALA A 687 -16.06 -10.13 -16.24
N GLY A 688 -16.27 -9.42 -17.35
CA GLY A 688 -17.61 -9.14 -17.88
C GLY A 688 -18.44 -10.39 -18.19
N VAL A 689 -19.69 -10.36 -17.72
CA VAL A 689 -20.80 -11.19 -18.23
C VAL A 689 -21.96 -10.23 -18.43
N THR A 690 -22.27 -9.94 -19.69
CA THR A 690 -23.22 -8.92 -20.13
C THR A 690 -24.64 -9.26 -19.71
N ALA A 691 -25.15 -8.51 -18.73
CA ALA A 691 -26.55 -8.59 -18.30
C ALA A 691 -27.35 -7.49 -19.00
N ILE A 692 -28.09 -7.84 -20.07
CA ILE A 692 -29.00 -6.87 -20.73
C ILE A 692 -30.11 -6.48 -19.75
N LYS A 693 -29.99 -5.27 -19.21
CA LYS A 693 -30.98 -4.61 -18.35
C LYS A 693 -31.79 -3.66 -19.22
N ILE A 694 -33.06 -3.98 -19.50
CA ILE A 694 -33.92 -3.13 -20.33
C ILE A 694 -34.30 -1.88 -19.54
N VAL A 695 -33.65 -0.75 -19.83
CA VAL A 695 -33.95 0.55 -19.21
C VAL A 695 -35.17 1.18 -19.91
N PRO A 696 -36.20 1.66 -19.19
CA PRO A 696 -37.37 2.27 -19.80
C PRO A 696 -37.03 3.64 -20.40
N LEU A 697 -37.32 3.84 -21.70
CA LEU A 697 -37.06 5.07 -22.47
C LEU A 697 -37.92 6.29 -22.08
N SER A 698 -38.53 6.29 -20.90
CA SER A 698 -39.34 7.41 -20.40
C SER A 698 -38.47 8.46 -19.72
N ALA A 699 -37.95 9.41 -20.50
CA ALA A 699 -37.20 10.55 -19.99
C ALA A 699 -38.07 11.45 -19.08
N LYS A 700 -38.00 11.25 -17.76
CA LYS A 700 -38.54 12.19 -16.78
C LYS A 700 -37.63 13.41 -16.70
N MET A 701 -38.06 14.54 -17.26
CA MET A 701 -37.43 15.83 -17.01
C MET A 701 -37.77 16.34 -15.59
N HIS A 702 -37.13 15.75 -14.58
CA HIS A 702 -36.91 16.41 -13.30
C HIS A 702 -35.51 17.06 -13.34
N PRO A 703 -35.31 18.26 -12.77
CA PRO A 703 -33.99 18.85 -12.68
C PRO A 703 -33.12 17.96 -11.77
N GLN A 704 -32.00 17.45 -12.30
CA GLN A 704 -31.04 16.65 -11.53
C GLN A 704 -30.59 17.45 -10.31
N LYS A 705 -30.70 16.82 -9.13
CA LYS A 705 -30.55 17.48 -7.83
C LYS A 705 -29.13 17.38 -7.27
N TYR A 706 -28.40 16.32 -7.63
CA TYR A 706 -27.08 16.00 -7.10
C TYR A 706 -26.09 15.61 -8.20
N VAL A 707 -24.87 16.12 -8.08
CA VAL A 707 -23.72 15.82 -8.93
C VAL A 707 -22.55 15.46 -8.01
N PHE A 708 -21.80 14.43 -8.40
CA PHE A 708 -20.60 13.96 -7.73
C PHE A 708 -19.50 13.74 -8.77
N THR A 709 -18.49 14.60 -8.77
CA THR A 709 -17.40 14.62 -9.76
C THR A 709 -16.07 14.49 -9.04
N ALA A 710 -15.50 13.29 -9.02
CA ALA A 710 -14.27 12.97 -8.29
C ALA A 710 -13.00 13.39 -9.07
N ASP A 711 -12.94 14.67 -9.44
CA ASP A 711 -11.87 15.30 -10.22
C ASP A 711 -10.65 15.74 -9.38
N HIS A 712 -10.55 15.36 -8.11
CA HIS A 712 -9.42 15.71 -7.26
C HIS A 712 -9.25 14.66 -6.15
N PRO A 713 -8.13 14.67 -5.39
CA PRO A 713 -7.83 13.63 -4.41
C PRO A 713 -8.96 13.30 -3.43
N PHE A 714 -9.29 12.01 -3.33
CA PHE A 714 -10.39 11.49 -2.51
C PHE A 714 -9.95 10.30 -1.64
N LEU A 715 -10.70 10.09 -0.56
CA LEU A 715 -10.65 8.88 0.24
C LEU A 715 -11.64 7.85 -0.32
N PHE A 716 -11.32 6.56 -0.29
CA PHE A 716 -12.24 5.49 -0.69
C PHE A 716 -12.10 4.25 0.21
N ALA A 717 -13.15 3.43 0.25
CA ALA A 717 -13.17 2.22 1.05
C ALA A 717 -14.14 1.18 0.47
N ILE A 718 -13.87 -0.10 0.72
CA ILE A 718 -14.74 -1.21 0.33
C ILE A 718 -15.24 -1.89 1.61
N VAL A 719 -16.56 -2.00 1.74
CA VAL A 719 -17.25 -2.46 2.96
C VAL A 719 -18.24 -3.57 2.63
N ASP A 720 -18.15 -4.71 3.31
CA ASP A 720 -19.24 -5.69 3.40
C ASP A 720 -20.22 -5.19 4.46
N THR A 721 -21.46 -4.85 4.09
CA THR A 721 -22.46 -4.26 4.99
C THR A 721 -23.32 -5.28 5.75
N ARG A 722 -23.07 -6.59 5.64
CA ARG A 722 -23.65 -7.61 6.55
C ARG A 722 -22.89 -7.61 7.87
N PHE A 723 -21.57 -7.66 7.76
CA PHE A 723 -20.63 -7.67 8.89
C PHE A 723 -20.06 -6.27 9.18
N LYS A 724 -20.35 -5.29 8.30
CA LYS A 724 -19.79 -3.92 8.25
C LYS A 724 -18.28 -3.90 8.44
N ALA A 725 -17.63 -4.89 7.85
CA ALA A 725 -16.19 -5.04 7.87
C ALA A 725 -15.57 -4.08 6.85
N LEU A 726 -14.64 -3.23 7.31
CA LEU A 726 -13.85 -2.35 6.46
C LEU A 726 -12.77 -3.20 5.77
N LEU A 727 -13.08 -3.69 4.57
CA LEU A 727 -12.26 -4.68 3.85
C LEU A 727 -11.08 -4.03 3.14
N PHE A 728 -11.28 -2.82 2.61
CA PHE A 728 -10.20 -1.93 2.17
C PHE A 728 -10.46 -0.51 2.64
N LEU A 729 -9.38 0.21 2.92
CA LEU A 729 -9.35 1.66 3.09
C LEU A 729 -8.18 2.20 2.25
N GLY A 730 -8.40 3.32 1.57
CA GLY A 730 -7.39 3.93 0.73
C GLY A 730 -7.68 5.38 0.38
N ARG A 731 -6.70 5.99 -0.27
CA ARG A 731 -6.72 7.35 -0.81
C ARG A 731 -6.21 7.28 -2.24
N PHE A 732 -6.94 7.93 -3.14
CA PHE A 732 -6.49 8.15 -4.51
C PHE A 732 -5.92 9.57 -4.62
N THR A 733 -4.65 9.66 -4.97
CA THR A 733 -3.99 10.91 -5.38
C THR A 733 -3.23 10.61 -6.66
N VAL A 734 -3.41 11.41 -7.71
CA VAL A 734 -2.50 11.28 -8.86
C VAL A 734 -1.17 11.92 -8.48
N THR A 735 -0.13 11.12 -8.26
CA THR A 735 1.22 11.67 -8.06
C THR A 735 1.83 12.05 -9.40
N LEU A 736 2.85 12.91 -9.41
CA LEU A 736 3.66 13.13 -10.62
C LEU A 736 4.16 11.80 -11.19
N LEU A 737 4.60 10.91 -10.30
CA LEU A 737 5.05 9.55 -10.61
C LEU A 737 3.95 8.64 -11.19
N GLN A 738 2.66 9.01 -11.11
CA GLN A 738 1.53 8.20 -11.61
C GLN A 738 0.90 8.74 -12.91
N CYS A 739 0.87 10.06 -13.14
CA CYS A 739 0.82 10.59 -14.51
C CYS A 739 1.95 9.98 -15.32
N LEU A 740 3.12 9.99 -14.70
CA LEU A 740 4.28 9.32 -15.21
C LEU A 740 4.19 7.80 -15.07
N MET A 741 3.24 7.11 -14.40
CA MET A 741 3.14 5.64 -14.53
C MET A 741 2.63 5.28 -15.93
N HIS A 742 1.71 6.07 -16.49
CA HIS A 742 1.35 6.00 -17.91
C HIS A 742 2.47 6.52 -18.85
N HIS A 743 3.72 6.60 -18.36
CA HIS A 743 4.96 6.98 -19.08
C HIS A 743 6.26 6.31 -18.54
N LEU A 744 6.24 5.66 -17.37
CA LEU A 744 7.36 5.24 -16.51
C LEU A 744 7.02 4.02 -15.60
N LEU A 745 5.83 3.42 -15.70
CA LEU A 745 5.69 1.99 -15.34
C LEU A 745 6.62 1.15 -16.27
N PHE A 746 7.01 1.77 -17.39
CA PHE A 746 8.08 1.47 -18.33
C PHE A 746 9.52 1.89 -17.85
N CYS A 747 9.78 2.38 -16.63
CA CYS A 747 11.10 2.98 -16.26
C CYS A 747 11.76 2.58 -14.91
N ARG A 748 11.32 1.53 -14.20
CA ARG A 748 12.05 0.85 -13.08
C ARG A 748 11.49 -0.58 -12.90
N LEU A 749 12.21 -1.68 -13.11
CA LEU A 749 13.67 -1.89 -13.21
C LEU A 749 14.29 -1.58 -14.58
N THR A 750 13.44 -1.36 -15.57
CA THR A 750 13.77 -1.07 -16.96
C THR A 750 14.69 0.13 -17.18
N MET A 751 15.37 0.12 -18.33
CA MET A 751 15.98 1.34 -18.87
C MET A 751 14.89 2.32 -19.31
N ASP A 752 15.15 3.62 -19.08
CA ASP A 752 14.46 4.73 -19.73
C ASP A 752 14.32 4.45 -21.24
N THR A 753 13.08 4.47 -21.74
CA THR A 753 12.72 4.06 -23.11
C THR A 753 13.58 4.74 -24.17
N LYS A 754 13.95 6.00 -23.93
CA LYS A 754 14.78 6.82 -24.83
C LYS A 754 16.23 6.36 -24.93
N GLN A 755 16.66 5.46 -24.05
CA GLN A 755 17.96 4.82 -24.07
C GLN A 755 17.90 3.44 -24.76
N LEU A 756 16.70 2.88 -24.95
CA LEU A 756 16.46 1.69 -25.77
C LEU A 756 16.14 2.04 -27.23
N GLU A 757 15.52 3.20 -27.51
CA GLU A 757 15.21 3.71 -28.87
C GLU A 757 16.31 3.41 -29.91
N PRO A 758 17.61 3.74 -29.71
CA PRO A 758 18.66 3.48 -30.71
C PRO A 758 18.91 1.98 -30.94
N VAL A 759 18.84 1.18 -29.87
CA VAL A 759 19.02 -0.28 -29.94
C VAL A 759 17.85 -0.90 -30.70
N VAL A 760 16.63 -0.48 -30.42
CA VAL A 760 15.41 -0.97 -31.08
C VAL A 760 15.41 -0.62 -32.57
N GLU A 761 15.81 0.60 -32.94
CA GLU A 761 15.89 0.98 -34.35
C GLU A 761 17.04 0.28 -35.09
N PHE A 762 18.16 -0.03 -34.41
CA PHE A 762 19.20 -0.91 -34.94
C PHE A 762 18.72 -2.36 -35.12
N MET A 763 17.98 -2.91 -34.16
CA MET A 763 17.37 -4.23 -34.25
C MET A 763 16.36 -4.32 -35.41
N TRP A 764 15.55 -3.29 -35.60
CA TRP A 764 14.66 -3.16 -36.76
C TRP A 764 15.45 -3.02 -38.07
N SER A 765 16.52 -2.23 -38.09
CA SER A 765 17.38 -2.04 -39.26
C SER A 765 18.10 -3.31 -39.71
N LEU A 766 18.54 -4.16 -38.76
CA LEU A 766 19.04 -5.52 -39.02
C LEU A 766 17.98 -6.38 -39.70
N TYR A 767 16.75 -6.36 -39.18
CA TYR A 767 15.63 -7.10 -39.77
C TYR A 767 15.30 -6.59 -41.18
N ARG A 768 15.10 -5.28 -41.36
CA ARG A 768 14.68 -4.65 -42.62
C ARG A 768 15.68 -4.88 -43.77
N ASN A 769 16.99 -4.80 -43.50
CA ASN A 769 17.98 -5.13 -44.52
C ASN A 769 17.91 -6.63 -44.89
N SER A 770 17.76 -7.51 -43.90
CA SER A 770 17.60 -8.95 -44.11
C SER A 770 16.31 -9.33 -44.85
N SER A 771 15.21 -8.59 -44.62
CA SER A 771 13.91 -8.83 -45.28
C SER A 771 13.92 -8.35 -46.75
N SER A 772 14.68 -7.28 -47.04
CA SER A 772 14.75 -6.66 -48.37
C SER A 772 15.43 -7.54 -49.44
N THR A 773 16.35 -8.41 -49.05
CA THR A 773 17.04 -9.34 -49.97
C THR A 773 16.18 -10.54 -50.36
N SER A 774 15.15 -10.85 -49.56
CA SER A 774 14.37 -12.11 -49.62
C SER A 774 12.87 -11.85 -49.75
N LYS A 775 12.50 -10.95 -50.67
CA LYS A 775 11.16 -10.32 -50.80
C LYS A 775 9.95 -11.28 -50.78
N THR A 776 10.10 -12.48 -51.31
CA THR A 776 9.02 -13.47 -51.45
C THR A 776 9.26 -14.75 -50.64
N SER A 777 9.95 -14.62 -49.49
CA SER A 777 10.09 -15.70 -48.52
C SER A 777 9.81 -15.22 -47.10
N SER A 778 9.55 -16.19 -46.22
CA SER A 778 9.64 -15.99 -44.78
C SER A 778 11.09 -15.66 -44.40
N VAL A 779 11.27 -14.83 -43.38
CA VAL A 779 12.59 -14.37 -42.88
C VAL A 779 12.48 -14.30 -41.36
N PHE A 780 13.49 -14.78 -40.63
CA PHE A 780 13.48 -14.84 -39.17
C PHE A 780 14.87 -14.61 -38.57
N LEU A 781 14.96 -13.85 -37.48
CA LEU A 781 16.19 -13.67 -36.70
C LEU A 781 15.87 -13.25 -35.25
N SER A 782 16.86 -13.40 -34.38
CA SER A 782 16.91 -12.69 -33.09
C SER A 782 17.88 -11.52 -33.20
N PRO A 783 17.40 -10.28 -33.39
CA PRO A 783 18.29 -9.13 -33.43
C PRO A 783 18.90 -8.86 -32.06
N LEU A 784 18.19 -9.15 -30.97
CA LEU A 784 18.71 -9.05 -29.60
C LEU A 784 19.89 -9.99 -29.34
N SER A 785 19.84 -11.24 -29.86
CA SER A 785 20.95 -12.18 -29.75
C SER A 785 22.15 -11.79 -30.62
N ILE A 786 21.91 -11.13 -31.76
CA ILE A 786 22.97 -10.50 -32.57
C ILE A 786 23.63 -9.34 -31.79
N VAL A 787 22.83 -8.44 -31.19
CA VAL A 787 23.32 -7.33 -30.35
C VAL A 787 24.16 -7.83 -29.17
N ASN A 788 23.78 -8.94 -28.52
CA ASN A 788 24.57 -9.58 -27.46
C ASN A 788 26.01 -9.91 -27.92
N VAL A 789 26.17 -10.53 -29.09
CA VAL A 789 27.50 -10.86 -29.64
C VAL A 789 28.24 -9.60 -30.09
N LEU A 790 27.55 -8.57 -30.60
CA LEU A 790 28.17 -7.29 -30.90
C LEU A 790 28.67 -6.57 -29.63
N CYS A 791 27.94 -6.65 -28.51
CA CYS A 791 28.38 -6.14 -27.21
C CYS A 791 29.66 -6.84 -26.71
N MET A 792 29.77 -8.16 -26.89
CA MET A 792 31.03 -8.88 -26.62
C MET A 792 32.20 -8.33 -27.46
N THR A 793 31.97 -7.98 -28.73
CA THR A 793 33.01 -7.37 -29.58
C THR A 793 33.32 -5.91 -29.23
N TYR A 794 32.31 -5.11 -28.83
CA TYR A 794 32.48 -3.74 -28.36
C TYR A 794 33.44 -3.65 -27.16
N MET A 795 33.33 -4.60 -26.23
CA MET A 795 34.21 -4.72 -25.06
C MET A 795 35.65 -5.15 -25.38
N GLY A 796 35.94 -5.53 -26.63
CA GLY A 796 37.27 -5.86 -27.13
C GLY A 796 37.80 -4.89 -28.20
N ALA A 797 36.99 -3.92 -28.62
CA ALA A 797 37.33 -2.94 -29.66
C ALA A 797 37.92 -1.65 -29.08
N ALA A 798 38.65 -0.88 -29.89
CA ALA A 798 39.16 0.45 -29.56
C ALA A 798 39.15 1.40 -30.78
N GLY A 799 39.18 2.72 -30.52
CA GLY A 799 39.16 3.75 -31.58
C GLY A 799 37.95 3.63 -32.53
N SER A 800 38.16 3.99 -33.80
CA SER A 800 37.10 4.02 -34.84
C SER A 800 36.30 2.72 -34.96
N THR A 801 36.90 1.55 -34.70
CA THR A 801 36.19 0.27 -34.68
C THR A 801 35.22 0.16 -33.49
N LYS A 802 35.56 0.72 -32.32
CA LYS A 802 34.65 0.86 -31.17
C LYS A 802 33.62 1.96 -31.41
N ASP A 803 34.00 3.07 -32.04
CA ASP A 803 33.09 4.16 -32.41
C ASP A 803 32.00 3.67 -33.37
N GLN A 804 32.33 2.92 -34.43
CA GLN A 804 31.33 2.31 -35.34
C GLN A 804 30.37 1.36 -34.61
N LEU A 805 30.86 0.59 -33.64
CA LEU A 805 30.01 -0.30 -32.82
C LEU A 805 29.10 0.49 -31.86
N ARG A 806 29.58 1.60 -31.25
CA ARG A 806 28.73 2.50 -30.45
C ARG A 806 27.66 3.15 -31.32
N ASP A 807 28.08 3.82 -32.38
CA ASP A 807 27.25 4.73 -33.15
C ASP A 807 26.10 3.99 -33.83
N ALA A 808 26.33 2.75 -34.26
CA ALA A 808 25.30 1.91 -34.87
C ALA A 808 24.31 1.29 -33.86
N MET A 809 24.75 0.87 -32.67
CA MET A 809 23.88 0.18 -31.69
C MET A 809 23.22 1.11 -30.66
N PHE A 810 23.91 2.19 -30.27
CA PHE A 810 23.53 3.05 -29.14
C PHE A 810 23.39 4.53 -29.55
N GLY A 811 23.80 4.89 -30.76
CA GLY A 811 23.87 6.27 -31.23
C GLY A 811 25.12 7.00 -30.76
N SER A 812 25.54 8.01 -31.53
CA SER A 812 26.85 8.66 -31.38
C SER A 812 27.03 9.57 -30.16
N VAL A 813 25.99 9.69 -29.32
CA VAL A 813 26.01 10.46 -28.06
C VAL A 813 25.93 9.59 -26.81
N ALA A 814 25.84 8.26 -26.97
CA ALA A 814 25.73 7.32 -25.86
C ALA A 814 26.99 7.32 -24.96
N LYS A 815 26.77 7.40 -23.64
CA LYS A 815 27.84 7.32 -22.65
C LYS A 815 28.16 5.87 -22.33
N GLU A 816 29.43 5.57 -22.04
CA GLU A 816 29.90 4.23 -21.68
C GLU A 816 29.11 3.62 -20.49
N GLU A 817 28.66 4.45 -19.54
CA GLU A 817 27.80 4.05 -18.42
C GLU A 817 26.43 3.53 -18.87
N GLN A 818 25.78 4.20 -19.84
CA GLN A 818 24.49 3.76 -20.39
C GLN A 818 24.65 2.45 -21.16
N ILE A 819 25.75 2.31 -21.88
CA ILE A 819 26.10 1.10 -22.63
C ILE A 819 26.38 -0.08 -21.66
N GLN A 820 27.06 0.17 -20.53
CA GLN A 820 27.26 -0.84 -19.49
C GLN A 820 25.94 -1.26 -18.82
N ASN A 821 25.05 -0.31 -18.53
CA ASN A 821 23.73 -0.60 -17.97
C ASN A 821 22.89 -1.44 -18.94
N PHE A 822 22.90 -1.13 -20.24
CA PHE A 822 22.25 -1.94 -21.27
C PHE A 822 22.84 -3.36 -21.36
N ILE A 823 24.17 -3.49 -21.31
CA ILE A 823 24.84 -4.79 -21.35
C ILE A 823 24.41 -5.65 -20.15
N ILE A 824 24.33 -5.08 -18.94
CA ILE A 824 23.84 -5.79 -17.74
C ILE A 824 22.39 -6.24 -17.92
N PHE A 825 21.48 -5.32 -18.29
CA PHE A 825 20.08 -5.62 -18.56
C PHE A 825 19.90 -6.75 -19.60
N LEU A 826 20.64 -6.69 -20.71
CA LEU A 826 20.63 -7.71 -21.77
C LEU A 826 21.11 -9.09 -21.25
N ILE A 827 22.12 -9.11 -20.39
CA ILE A 827 22.65 -10.34 -19.77
C ILE A 827 21.64 -10.96 -18.81
N ASP A 828 20.97 -10.15 -18.00
CA ASP A 828 19.99 -10.63 -17.03
C ASP A 828 18.75 -11.18 -17.76
N LEU A 829 18.24 -10.49 -18.77
CA LEU A 829 17.15 -10.96 -19.64
C LEU A 829 17.49 -12.30 -20.34
N LEU A 830 18.70 -12.42 -20.93
CA LEU A 830 19.15 -13.65 -21.57
C LEU A 830 19.55 -14.75 -20.57
N SER A 831 19.77 -14.42 -19.28
CA SER A 831 20.01 -15.39 -18.20
C SER A 831 18.71 -15.97 -17.66
N ALA A 832 17.74 -15.10 -17.34
CA ALA A 832 16.44 -15.45 -16.77
C ALA A 832 15.67 -16.45 -17.65
N GLY A 833 15.76 -16.30 -18.98
CA GLY A 833 15.13 -17.21 -19.92
C GLY A 833 15.65 -18.66 -19.93
N LYS A 834 16.67 -19.00 -19.13
CA LYS A 834 17.17 -20.38 -18.94
C LYS A 834 16.59 -21.08 -17.69
N GLU A 835 15.77 -20.39 -16.92
CA GLU A 835 15.14 -20.91 -15.69
C GLU A 835 13.94 -21.80 -15.99
N ARG A 836 13.88 -22.99 -15.36
CA ARG A 836 12.92 -24.05 -15.73
C ARG A 836 11.46 -23.74 -15.36
N ASP A 837 11.24 -22.90 -14.35
CA ASP A 837 9.91 -22.68 -13.78
C ASP A 837 9.07 -21.63 -14.53
N LYS A 838 9.69 -20.78 -15.36
CA LYS A 838 9.03 -19.66 -16.06
C LYS A 838 8.00 -20.08 -17.12
N GLY A 839 7.99 -21.34 -17.56
CA GLY A 839 7.07 -21.82 -18.60
C GLY A 839 7.51 -21.56 -20.05
N TYR A 840 8.66 -20.92 -20.23
CA TYR A 840 9.37 -20.81 -21.49
C TYR A 840 10.86 -21.15 -21.31
N ASN A 841 11.59 -21.26 -22.41
CA ASN A 841 12.99 -21.63 -22.45
C ASN A 841 13.67 -20.94 -23.66
N LEU A 842 14.65 -20.07 -23.36
CA LEU A 842 15.39 -19.25 -24.31
C LEU A 842 16.88 -19.63 -24.26
N ASN A 843 17.32 -20.47 -25.20
CA ASN A 843 18.72 -20.83 -25.32
C ASN A 843 19.41 -19.99 -26.38
N ALA A 844 20.02 -18.89 -25.95
CA ALA A 844 21.03 -18.19 -26.74
C ALA A 844 22.41 -18.87 -26.55
N ALA A 845 22.99 -19.32 -27.67
CA ALA A 845 24.34 -19.85 -27.81
C ALA A 845 25.20 -18.80 -28.52
N SER A 846 25.88 -17.97 -27.73
CA SER A 846 26.75 -16.88 -28.20
C SER A 846 28.20 -17.21 -27.83
N ARG A 847 29.15 -17.13 -28.77
CA ARG A 847 30.57 -17.35 -28.49
C ARG A 847 31.50 -16.71 -29.51
N LEU A 848 32.71 -16.37 -29.06
CA LEU A 848 33.80 -15.88 -29.90
C LEU A 848 34.81 -17.02 -30.17
N TYR A 849 35.12 -17.28 -31.43
CA TYR A 849 36.12 -18.28 -31.84
C TYR A 849 37.27 -17.61 -32.59
N CYS A 850 38.49 -17.71 -32.07
CA CYS A 850 39.67 -17.01 -32.60
C CYS A 850 40.78 -17.98 -33.02
N GLN A 851 41.58 -17.59 -34.01
CA GLN A 851 42.70 -18.38 -34.50
C GLN A 851 43.74 -18.62 -33.41
N SER A 852 44.15 -19.87 -33.26
CA SER A 852 45.27 -20.29 -32.42
C SER A 852 46.56 -19.54 -32.79
N GLY A 853 47.17 -18.88 -31.80
CA GLY A 853 48.37 -18.05 -31.97
C GLY A 853 48.17 -16.56 -31.64
N PHE A 854 46.92 -16.09 -31.49
CA PHE A 854 46.63 -14.75 -30.99
C PHE A 854 46.75 -14.69 -29.46
N GLU A 855 47.53 -13.74 -28.92
CA GLU A 855 47.62 -13.49 -27.48
C GLU A 855 46.38 -12.74 -26.99
N ILE A 856 45.39 -13.47 -26.48
CA ILE A 856 44.16 -12.88 -25.92
C ILE A 856 44.44 -12.27 -24.54
N LEU A 857 43.88 -11.09 -24.27
CA LEU A 857 44.03 -10.41 -22.98
C LEU A 857 43.20 -11.09 -21.89
N LYS A 858 43.83 -11.42 -20.76
CA LYS A 858 43.11 -11.99 -19.60
C LYS A 858 42.06 -11.04 -19.04
N SER A 859 42.34 -9.73 -19.04
CA SER A 859 41.35 -8.68 -18.72
C SER A 859 40.13 -8.67 -19.66
N PHE A 860 40.22 -9.18 -20.88
CA PHE A 860 39.08 -9.33 -21.78
C PHE A 860 38.27 -10.59 -21.44
N THR A 861 38.93 -11.74 -21.27
CA THR A 861 38.25 -12.99 -20.92
C THR A 861 37.61 -12.95 -19.54
N ASP A 862 38.24 -12.28 -18.56
CA ASP A 862 37.64 -12.01 -17.24
C ASP A 862 36.36 -11.16 -17.33
N ARG A 863 36.30 -10.21 -18.28
CA ARG A 863 35.09 -9.41 -18.56
C ARG A 863 34.00 -10.26 -19.22
N LEU A 864 34.35 -11.10 -20.19
CA LEU A 864 33.39 -12.01 -20.85
C LEU A 864 32.79 -13.04 -19.89
N GLU A 865 33.62 -13.66 -19.07
CA GLU A 865 33.21 -14.68 -18.09
C GLU A 865 32.32 -14.06 -17.00
N LYS A 866 32.73 -12.91 -16.44
CA LYS A 866 31.96 -12.22 -15.40
C LYS A 866 30.60 -11.71 -15.88
N LEU A 867 30.54 -11.13 -17.09
CA LEU A 867 29.32 -10.51 -17.60
C LEU A 867 28.48 -11.54 -18.38
N PHE A 868 28.92 -11.92 -19.56
CA PHE A 868 28.11 -12.74 -20.47
C PHE A 868 28.05 -14.23 -20.11
N LYS A 869 28.77 -14.68 -19.08
CA LYS A 869 28.94 -16.11 -18.73
C LYS A 869 29.45 -16.93 -19.93
N SER A 870 30.26 -16.30 -20.77
CA SER A 870 30.84 -16.85 -22.01
C SER A 870 32.36 -16.79 -21.95
N ASP A 871 33.02 -17.74 -22.59
CA ASP A 871 34.46 -17.69 -22.84
C ASP A 871 34.75 -17.28 -24.30
N MET A 872 36.03 -17.33 -24.66
CA MET A 872 36.55 -17.12 -26.01
C MET A 872 37.44 -18.31 -26.37
N ALA A 873 37.06 -19.07 -27.39
CA ALA A 873 37.74 -20.30 -27.76
C ALA A 873 38.87 -20.05 -28.77
N LEU A 874 40.03 -20.67 -28.55
CA LEU A 874 41.12 -20.73 -29.54
C LEU A 874 40.99 -21.99 -30.39
N VAL A 875 40.94 -21.83 -31.71
CA VAL A 875 40.71 -22.88 -32.71
C VAL A 875 41.70 -22.72 -33.86
N ASN A 876 42.13 -23.81 -34.49
CA ASN A 876 43.04 -23.76 -35.62
C ASN A 876 42.28 -23.83 -36.96
N PHE A 877 41.87 -22.70 -37.51
CA PHE A 877 41.09 -22.61 -38.76
C PHE A 877 41.85 -23.08 -40.01
N ALA A 878 43.18 -23.27 -39.94
CA ALA A 878 43.94 -24.00 -40.97
C ALA A 878 43.52 -25.48 -41.08
N ASP A 879 42.92 -26.05 -40.03
CA ASP A 879 42.13 -27.29 -40.06
C ASP A 879 40.63 -26.92 -40.09
N SER A 880 40.19 -26.38 -41.22
CA SER A 880 38.91 -25.67 -41.34
C SER A 880 37.69 -26.57 -41.17
N GLU A 881 37.73 -27.80 -41.69
CA GLU A 881 36.62 -28.75 -41.57
C GLU A 881 36.49 -29.33 -40.16
N LYS A 882 37.61 -29.57 -39.46
CA LYS A 882 37.54 -29.89 -38.03
C LYS A 882 36.99 -28.71 -37.24
N SER A 883 37.50 -27.50 -37.48
CA SER A 883 37.01 -26.28 -36.84
C SER A 883 35.51 -26.09 -37.04
N ARG A 884 35.01 -26.36 -38.26
CA ARG A 884 33.59 -26.33 -38.62
C ARG A 884 32.79 -27.37 -37.83
N SER A 885 33.31 -28.59 -37.72
CA SER A 885 32.68 -29.68 -36.96
C SER A 885 32.60 -29.39 -35.47
N ASP A 886 33.71 -28.96 -34.86
CA ASP A 886 33.82 -28.66 -33.43
C ASP A 886 32.87 -27.50 -33.02
N ILE A 887 32.75 -26.47 -33.86
CA ILE A 887 31.82 -25.36 -33.64
C ILE A 887 30.36 -25.80 -33.80
N ASN A 888 30.03 -26.55 -34.86
CA ASN A 888 28.66 -27.04 -35.07
C ASN A 888 28.20 -27.98 -33.93
N SER A 889 29.08 -28.85 -33.43
CA SER A 889 28.76 -29.71 -32.28
C SER A 889 28.41 -28.86 -31.04
N TRP A 890 29.22 -27.84 -30.72
CA TRP A 890 28.95 -26.95 -29.61
C TRP A 890 27.61 -26.20 -29.77
N VAL A 891 27.29 -25.72 -30.99
CA VAL A 891 26.00 -25.06 -31.27
C VAL A 891 24.82 -26.04 -31.11
N SER A 892 24.96 -27.27 -31.56
CA SER A 892 23.97 -28.34 -31.37
C SER A 892 23.72 -28.59 -29.89
N ASP A 893 24.77 -28.78 -29.10
CA ASP A 893 24.68 -29.03 -27.66
C ASP A 893 23.99 -27.88 -26.91
N GLN A 894 24.36 -26.63 -27.20
CA GLN A 894 23.73 -25.45 -26.58
C GLN A 894 22.28 -25.20 -27.01
N THR A 895 21.83 -25.77 -28.14
CA THR A 895 20.47 -25.61 -28.68
C THR A 895 19.61 -26.86 -28.52
N ASN A 896 20.06 -27.86 -27.73
CA ASN A 896 19.38 -29.14 -27.54
C ASN A 896 19.12 -29.91 -28.85
N GLY A 897 20.06 -29.83 -29.80
CA GLY A 897 19.98 -30.46 -31.12
C GLY A 897 19.01 -29.79 -32.09
N LYS A 898 18.46 -28.61 -31.76
CA LYS A 898 17.55 -27.85 -32.63
C LYS A 898 18.27 -27.04 -33.71
N ILE A 899 19.57 -26.80 -33.55
CA ILE A 899 20.44 -26.17 -34.55
C ILE A 899 21.72 -27.00 -34.66
N ASP A 900 21.72 -28.00 -35.55
CA ASP A 900 22.85 -28.92 -35.78
C ASP A 900 23.95 -28.32 -36.68
N GLN A 901 23.55 -27.57 -37.70
CA GLN A 901 24.42 -26.98 -38.72
C GLN A 901 24.20 -25.48 -38.83
N LEU A 902 25.06 -24.73 -38.13
CA LEU A 902 25.24 -23.28 -38.32
C LEU A 902 26.23 -23.00 -39.46
N ILE A 903 27.37 -23.70 -39.45
CA ILE A 903 28.49 -23.46 -40.36
C ILE A 903 28.51 -24.50 -41.47
N GLN A 904 28.26 -24.04 -42.69
CA GLN A 904 28.27 -24.83 -43.92
C GLN A 904 29.72 -25.09 -44.41
N PRO A 905 29.97 -26.18 -45.16
CA PRO A 905 31.29 -26.49 -45.72
C PRO A 905 31.86 -25.32 -46.54
N GLY A 906 33.18 -25.09 -46.41
CA GLY A 906 33.88 -24.02 -47.14
C GLY A 906 33.64 -22.58 -46.64
N VAL A 907 32.85 -22.37 -45.58
CA VAL A 907 32.71 -21.04 -44.93
C VAL A 907 33.96 -20.66 -44.13
N LEU A 908 34.69 -21.64 -43.59
CA LEU A 908 35.95 -21.44 -42.84
C LEU A 908 37.16 -21.82 -43.71
N ASN A 909 38.27 -21.12 -43.50
CA ASN A 909 39.53 -21.32 -44.21
C ASN A 909 40.74 -20.90 -43.36
N ASP A 910 41.95 -21.15 -43.88
CA ASP A 910 43.24 -20.81 -43.27
C ASP A 910 43.48 -19.31 -43.04
N LEU A 911 42.75 -18.43 -43.75
CA LEU A 911 42.79 -16.98 -43.56
C LEU A 911 41.81 -16.47 -42.47
N THR A 912 41.00 -17.37 -41.89
CA THR A 912 40.02 -17.03 -40.86
C THR A 912 40.71 -16.72 -39.52
N LYS A 913 40.36 -15.59 -38.90
CA LYS A 913 40.99 -15.09 -37.66
C LYS A 913 40.03 -15.02 -36.47
N LEU A 914 38.81 -14.51 -36.66
CA LEU A 914 37.80 -14.38 -35.62
C LEU A 914 36.42 -14.66 -36.22
N VAL A 915 35.69 -15.63 -35.65
CA VAL A 915 34.33 -15.98 -36.04
C VAL A 915 33.39 -15.66 -34.88
N LEU A 916 32.37 -14.86 -35.18
CA LEU A 916 31.28 -14.55 -34.27
C LEU A 916 30.17 -15.58 -34.48
N VAL A 917 29.90 -16.37 -33.43
CA VAL A 917 28.88 -17.43 -33.46
C VAL A 917 27.68 -16.99 -32.65
N ASN A 918 26.51 -16.99 -33.29
CA ASN A 918 25.24 -16.81 -32.62
C ASN A 918 24.20 -17.81 -33.15
N ALA A 919 23.71 -18.67 -32.26
CA ALA A 919 22.57 -19.54 -32.55
C ALA A 919 21.57 -19.42 -31.42
N VAL A 920 20.27 -19.43 -31.74
CA VAL A 920 19.25 -19.20 -30.72
C VAL A 920 17.97 -19.99 -30.99
N TYR A 921 17.50 -20.62 -29.91
CA TYR A 921 16.29 -21.42 -29.87
C TYR A 921 15.36 -20.87 -28.80
N PHE A 922 14.08 -20.72 -29.13
CA PHE A 922 13.02 -20.35 -28.20
C PHE A 922 11.88 -21.38 -28.22
N LYS A 923 11.37 -21.69 -27.04
CA LYS A 923 10.21 -22.55 -26.76
C LYS A 923 9.43 -21.95 -25.60
N GLY A 924 8.10 -22.03 -25.61
CA GLY A 924 7.28 -21.57 -24.48
C GLY A 924 5.81 -21.90 -24.63
N ASP A 925 5.19 -22.40 -23.55
CA ASP A 925 3.75 -22.69 -23.51
C ASP A 925 2.94 -21.38 -23.60
N TRP A 926 1.77 -21.38 -24.26
CA TRP A 926 0.84 -20.25 -24.15
C TRP A 926 0.32 -20.12 -22.72
N ALA A 927 0.09 -18.89 -22.25
CA ALA A 927 -0.63 -18.64 -21.00
C ALA A 927 -2.05 -19.24 -21.03
N VAL A 928 -2.71 -19.18 -22.19
CA VAL A 928 -3.95 -19.90 -22.49
C VAL A 928 -3.83 -20.57 -23.85
N LYS A 929 -3.83 -21.90 -23.88
CA LYS A 929 -3.61 -22.71 -25.08
C LYS A 929 -4.77 -22.59 -26.09
N PHE A 930 -4.51 -22.86 -27.37
CA PHE A 930 -5.56 -23.02 -28.39
C PHE A 930 -6.21 -24.40 -28.25
N GLN A 931 -7.47 -24.52 -28.64
CA GLN A 931 -8.14 -25.82 -28.65
C GLN A 931 -7.81 -26.56 -29.95
N THR A 932 -7.09 -27.68 -29.88
CA THR A 932 -6.62 -28.46 -31.05
C THR A 932 -7.75 -28.96 -31.97
N ASN A 933 -8.97 -29.10 -31.46
CA ASN A 933 -10.16 -29.42 -32.25
C ASN A 933 -10.79 -28.20 -32.98
N ARG A 934 -10.21 -27.00 -32.84
CA ARG A 934 -10.52 -25.79 -33.62
C ARG A 934 -9.47 -25.48 -34.70
N THR A 935 -8.35 -26.21 -34.75
CA THR A 935 -7.41 -26.12 -35.86
C THR A 935 -8.05 -26.74 -37.10
N ILE A 936 -8.13 -25.99 -38.20
CA ILE A 936 -8.71 -26.45 -39.48
C ILE A 936 -7.83 -26.02 -40.65
N GLU A 937 -7.83 -26.79 -41.73
CA GLU A 937 -7.22 -26.36 -43.00
C GLU A 937 -7.98 -25.15 -43.56
N ALA A 938 -7.26 -24.05 -43.84
CA ALA A 938 -7.82 -22.86 -44.45
C ALA A 938 -6.82 -22.16 -45.41
N PRO A 939 -7.32 -21.33 -46.36
CA PRO A 939 -6.47 -20.73 -47.38
C PRO A 939 -5.59 -19.61 -46.83
N PHE A 940 -4.28 -19.72 -47.09
CA PHE A 940 -3.29 -18.65 -46.92
C PHE A 940 -2.87 -18.11 -48.30
N TYR A 941 -3.03 -16.81 -48.52
CA TYR A 941 -2.89 -16.14 -49.81
C TYR A 941 -1.44 -15.66 -50.03
N LEU A 942 -0.73 -16.34 -50.92
CA LEU A 942 0.63 -16.00 -51.37
C LEU A 942 0.63 -14.91 -52.45
N SER A 943 -0.44 -14.82 -53.24
CA SER A 943 -0.72 -13.73 -54.18
C SER A 943 -2.22 -13.66 -54.48
N ALA A 944 -2.66 -12.65 -55.24
CA ALA A 944 -4.07 -12.51 -55.64
C ALA A 944 -4.63 -13.76 -56.37
N ASN A 945 -3.78 -14.54 -57.03
CA ASN A 945 -4.15 -15.74 -57.79
C ASN A 945 -3.56 -17.04 -57.20
N ASN A 946 -2.87 -16.99 -56.07
CA ASN A 946 -2.20 -18.15 -55.48
C ASN A 946 -2.46 -18.23 -53.97
N HIS A 947 -3.02 -19.35 -53.52
CA HIS A 947 -3.20 -19.67 -52.11
C HIS A 947 -2.90 -21.14 -51.85
N VAL A 948 -2.48 -21.44 -50.63
CA VAL A 948 -2.23 -22.80 -50.13
C VAL A 948 -3.19 -23.07 -48.97
N GLN A 949 -3.65 -24.31 -48.82
CA GLN A 949 -4.34 -24.71 -47.59
C GLN A 949 -3.28 -25.03 -46.53
N ILE A 950 -3.44 -24.46 -45.33
CA ILE A 950 -2.58 -24.74 -44.18
C ILE A 950 -3.42 -24.83 -42.89
N PRO A 951 -2.94 -25.54 -41.85
CA PRO A 951 -3.63 -25.63 -40.56
C PRO A 951 -3.65 -24.27 -39.85
N MET A 952 -4.85 -23.72 -39.72
CA MET A 952 -5.17 -22.46 -39.05
C MET A 952 -5.77 -22.73 -37.67
N MET A 953 -5.05 -22.31 -36.63
CA MET A 953 -5.48 -22.39 -35.23
C MET A 953 -6.51 -21.27 -34.97
N THR A 954 -7.68 -21.63 -34.46
CA THR A 954 -8.77 -20.67 -34.22
C THR A 954 -9.21 -20.65 -32.76
N ASP A 955 -9.37 -19.46 -32.19
CA ASP A 955 -10.00 -19.27 -30.88
C ASP A 955 -10.79 -17.95 -30.81
N LYS A 956 -11.74 -17.85 -29.86
CA LYS A 956 -12.47 -16.62 -29.55
C LYS A 956 -12.50 -16.40 -28.04
N ARG A 957 -11.82 -15.35 -27.59
CA ARG A 957 -11.66 -14.96 -26.18
C ARG A 957 -11.09 -13.54 -26.11
N LYS A 958 -10.80 -13.06 -24.90
CA LYS A 958 -10.03 -11.82 -24.71
C LYS A 958 -8.55 -12.00 -25.06
N PHE A 959 -8.00 -11.04 -25.81
CA PHE A 959 -6.59 -10.91 -26.20
C PHE A 959 -6.17 -9.44 -26.07
N HIS A 960 -4.85 -9.17 -26.03
CA HIS A 960 -4.34 -7.81 -26.22
C HIS A 960 -4.32 -7.48 -27.72
N TYR A 961 -4.84 -6.31 -28.10
CA TYR A 961 -5.06 -5.91 -29.48
C TYR A 961 -5.01 -4.39 -29.65
N THR A 962 -4.53 -3.93 -30.81
CA THR A 962 -4.71 -2.55 -31.31
C THR A 962 -4.76 -2.57 -32.85
N GLU A 963 -5.16 -1.45 -33.47
CA GLU A 963 -5.14 -1.30 -34.93
C GLU A 963 -4.95 0.17 -35.35
N ASP A 964 -4.12 0.41 -36.38
CA ASP A 964 -3.90 1.73 -36.98
C ASP A 964 -4.48 1.79 -38.42
N GLU A 965 -4.14 2.79 -39.25
CA GLU A 965 -4.66 2.86 -40.63
C GLU A 965 -4.08 1.78 -41.59
N ASP A 966 -2.93 1.17 -41.27
CA ASP A 966 -2.21 0.24 -42.15
C ASP A 966 -2.19 -1.21 -41.63
N CYS A 967 -2.40 -1.48 -40.34
CA CYS A 967 -2.33 -2.81 -39.74
C CYS A 967 -3.33 -3.08 -38.60
N GLN A 968 -3.48 -4.36 -38.27
CA GLN A 968 -4.03 -4.85 -36.99
C GLN A 968 -2.88 -5.52 -36.22
N VAL A 969 -2.92 -5.44 -34.88
CA VAL A 969 -1.92 -6.03 -33.99
C VAL A 969 -2.59 -6.92 -32.97
N LEU A 970 -2.11 -8.15 -32.82
CA LEU A 970 -2.57 -9.13 -31.83
C LEU A 970 -1.41 -9.57 -30.95
N SER A 971 -1.63 -9.65 -29.64
CA SER A 971 -0.67 -10.14 -28.65
C SER A 971 -1.20 -11.36 -27.89
N ILE A 972 -0.39 -12.41 -27.86
CA ILE A 972 -0.68 -13.71 -27.24
C ILE A 972 0.43 -14.01 -26.21
N ALA A 973 0.10 -13.86 -24.93
CA ALA A 973 1.04 -14.08 -23.83
C ALA A 973 1.50 -15.54 -23.72
N TYR A 974 2.80 -15.72 -23.45
CA TYR A 974 3.35 -16.99 -22.99
C TYR A 974 3.12 -17.15 -21.48
N LYS A 975 3.16 -18.40 -21.01
CA LYS A 975 3.12 -18.73 -19.59
C LYS A 975 4.21 -17.98 -18.83
N GLY A 976 3.88 -17.52 -17.63
CA GLY A 976 4.71 -16.59 -16.84
C GLY A 976 4.42 -15.11 -17.10
N ASN A 977 3.78 -14.75 -18.21
CA ASN A 977 3.42 -13.37 -18.59
C ASN A 977 4.61 -12.39 -18.69
N GLU A 978 5.84 -12.89 -18.83
CA GLU A 978 7.05 -12.08 -19.10
C GLU A 978 7.26 -11.84 -20.61
N LEU A 979 6.78 -12.76 -21.46
CA LEU A 979 6.92 -12.70 -22.91
C LEU A 979 5.56 -12.85 -23.61
N ALA A 980 5.41 -12.28 -24.81
CA ALA A 980 4.28 -12.56 -25.72
C ALA A 980 4.74 -12.75 -27.18
N LEU A 981 3.93 -13.46 -27.97
CA LEU A 981 3.96 -13.38 -29.42
C LEU A 981 3.06 -12.21 -29.85
N TYR A 982 3.65 -11.18 -30.45
CA TYR A 982 2.93 -10.16 -31.21
C TYR A 982 2.88 -10.57 -32.68
N ILE A 983 1.72 -10.41 -33.32
CA ILE A 983 1.53 -10.56 -34.76
C ILE A 983 0.98 -9.23 -35.29
N VAL A 984 1.71 -8.62 -36.23
CA VAL A 984 1.34 -7.36 -36.89
C VAL A 984 0.93 -7.70 -38.33
N LEU A 985 -0.37 -7.64 -38.58
CA LEU A 985 -1.03 -8.05 -39.81
C LEU A 985 -1.39 -6.82 -40.66
N PRO A 986 -0.79 -6.63 -41.86
CA PRO A 986 -1.16 -5.51 -42.72
C PRO A 986 -2.62 -5.59 -43.15
N LYS A 987 -3.36 -4.48 -43.09
CA LYS A 987 -4.76 -4.41 -43.55
C LYS A 987 -4.91 -4.57 -45.07
N LYS A 988 -3.80 -4.50 -45.81
CA LYS A 988 -3.74 -4.59 -47.28
C LYS A 988 -2.91 -5.81 -47.68
N ARG A 989 -3.59 -6.88 -48.13
CA ARG A 989 -2.92 -8.07 -48.69
C ARG A 989 -1.91 -7.68 -49.78
N PHE A 990 -0.81 -8.43 -49.85
CA PHE A 990 0.23 -8.34 -50.89
C PHE A 990 1.04 -7.02 -50.92
N GLN A 991 0.97 -6.19 -49.87
CA GLN A 991 1.73 -4.92 -49.77
C GLN A 991 2.82 -4.96 -48.67
N MET A 992 3.36 -6.15 -48.41
CA MET A 992 4.29 -6.40 -47.30
C MET A 992 5.59 -5.59 -47.40
N GLU A 993 6.17 -5.44 -48.60
CA GLU A 993 7.36 -4.61 -48.81
C GLU A 993 7.09 -3.13 -48.53
N GLN A 994 5.93 -2.62 -48.96
CA GLN A 994 5.53 -1.23 -48.70
C GLN A 994 5.30 -1.00 -47.20
N PHE A 995 4.69 -1.96 -46.52
CA PHE A 995 4.48 -1.94 -45.07
C PHE A 995 5.80 -1.91 -44.29
N GLU A 996 6.71 -2.87 -44.54
CA GLU A 996 8.05 -2.90 -43.95
C GLU A 996 8.88 -1.65 -44.30
N SER A 997 8.65 -1.02 -45.45
CA SER A 997 9.37 0.19 -45.85
C SER A 997 8.97 1.45 -45.07
N LYS A 998 7.73 1.48 -44.55
CA LYS A 998 7.20 2.57 -43.70
C LYS A 998 7.55 2.38 -42.23
N MET A 999 7.47 1.14 -41.76
CA MET A 999 7.61 0.78 -40.35
C MET A 999 9.00 1.13 -39.79
N THR A 1000 9.03 1.51 -38.52
CA THR A 1000 10.24 1.75 -37.69
C THR A 1000 10.21 0.84 -36.46
N GLY A 1001 11.35 0.68 -35.79
CA GLY A 1001 11.42 0.02 -34.49
C GLY A 1001 10.65 0.77 -33.41
N GLN A 1002 10.68 2.11 -33.45
CA GLN A 1002 9.86 2.96 -32.58
C GLN A 1002 8.35 2.69 -32.77
N HIS A 1003 7.83 2.76 -34.00
CA HIS A 1003 6.40 2.54 -34.28
C HIS A 1003 5.96 1.11 -33.90
N LEU A 1004 6.85 0.12 -33.98
CA LEU A 1004 6.57 -1.22 -33.46
C LEU A 1004 6.41 -1.23 -31.93
N GLN A 1005 7.27 -0.54 -31.17
CA GLN A 1005 7.11 -0.45 -29.71
C GLN A 1005 5.85 0.33 -29.31
N GLU A 1006 5.52 1.41 -30.02
CA GLU A 1006 4.29 2.17 -29.83
C GLU A 1006 3.05 1.27 -30.05
N LEU A 1007 3.00 0.53 -31.17
CA LEU A 1007 1.95 -0.45 -31.45
C LEU A 1007 1.86 -1.60 -30.42
N PHE A 1008 2.99 -2.01 -29.82
CA PHE A 1008 2.95 -3.04 -28.78
C PHE A 1008 2.43 -2.47 -27.44
N TYR A 1009 2.86 -1.26 -27.08
CA TYR A 1009 2.46 -0.55 -25.87
C TYR A 1009 0.98 -0.13 -25.87
N GLU A 1010 0.44 0.26 -27.02
CA GLU A 1010 -0.98 0.62 -27.19
C GLU A 1010 -1.94 -0.59 -27.18
N SER A 1011 -1.42 -1.82 -27.16
CA SER A 1011 -2.27 -3.02 -27.23
C SER A 1011 -3.10 -3.22 -25.95
N SER A 1012 -4.42 -3.33 -26.11
CA SER A 1012 -5.39 -3.32 -24.99
C SER A 1012 -6.28 -4.58 -24.99
N THR A 1013 -6.78 -4.99 -23.82
CA THR A 1013 -7.53 -6.25 -23.67
C THR A 1013 -9.00 -6.13 -24.16
N CYS A 1014 -9.30 -6.74 -25.32
CA CYS A 1014 -10.66 -6.83 -25.88
C CYS A 1014 -10.99 -8.26 -26.39
N GLU A 1015 -12.26 -8.57 -26.68
CA GLU A 1015 -12.64 -9.88 -27.25
C GLU A 1015 -12.39 -9.94 -28.75
N VAL A 1016 -11.54 -10.87 -29.18
CA VAL A 1016 -11.13 -11.04 -30.59
C VAL A 1016 -11.38 -12.49 -31.02
N THR A 1017 -11.93 -12.66 -32.22
CA THR A 1017 -11.94 -13.93 -32.95
C THR A 1017 -10.64 -14.05 -33.73
N VAL A 1018 -9.75 -14.91 -33.28
CA VAL A 1018 -8.40 -15.07 -33.79
C VAL A 1018 -8.32 -16.33 -34.64
N THR A 1019 -7.78 -16.20 -35.85
CA THR A 1019 -7.40 -17.30 -36.74
C THR A 1019 -5.98 -17.06 -37.24
N ILE A 1020 -5.03 -17.89 -36.82
CA ILE A 1020 -3.60 -17.74 -37.14
C ILE A 1020 -3.00 -19.08 -37.60
N PRO A 1021 -2.01 -19.08 -38.52
CA PRO A 1021 -1.43 -20.34 -38.99
C PRO A 1021 -0.57 -21.00 -37.92
N LYS A 1022 -0.56 -22.34 -37.95
CA LYS A 1022 0.47 -23.15 -37.31
C LYS A 1022 1.68 -23.21 -38.25
N PHE A 1023 2.86 -22.79 -37.77
CA PHE A 1023 4.03 -22.66 -38.63
C PHE A 1023 5.36 -22.98 -37.94
N LYS A 1024 6.37 -23.29 -38.75
CA LYS A 1024 7.74 -23.56 -38.34
C LYS A 1024 8.67 -22.76 -39.22
N LEU A 1025 9.69 -22.13 -38.64
CA LEU A 1025 10.70 -21.38 -39.37
C LEU A 1025 12.08 -21.64 -38.78
N GLU A 1026 13.03 -21.92 -39.66
CA GLU A 1026 14.45 -22.02 -39.38
C GLU A 1026 15.18 -21.17 -40.43
N HIS A 1027 16.01 -20.23 -40.00
CA HIS A 1027 16.60 -19.25 -40.91
C HIS A 1027 18.03 -18.89 -40.52
N SER A 1028 18.92 -18.81 -41.52
CA SER A 1028 20.35 -18.57 -41.38
C SER A 1028 20.72 -17.24 -42.04
N LEU A 1029 21.28 -16.30 -41.26
CA LEU A 1029 21.61 -14.95 -41.72
C LEU A 1029 23.12 -14.73 -41.83
N LYS A 1030 23.55 -14.19 -42.98
CA LYS A 1030 24.91 -13.66 -43.19
C LYS A 1030 25.03 -12.26 -42.60
N VAL A 1031 25.22 -12.19 -41.29
CA VAL A 1031 25.16 -10.92 -40.52
C VAL A 1031 26.22 -9.92 -40.98
N LYS A 1032 27.42 -10.41 -41.35
CA LYS A 1032 28.54 -9.61 -41.86
C LYS A 1032 28.15 -8.63 -42.99
N SER A 1033 27.51 -9.11 -44.06
CA SER A 1033 27.09 -8.24 -45.18
C SER A 1033 26.01 -7.24 -44.77
N THR A 1034 25.11 -7.62 -43.87
CA THR A 1034 24.05 -6.75 -43.33
C THR A 1034 24.66 -5.62 -42.49
N LEU A 1035 25.65 -5.92 -41.64
CA LEU A 1035 26.36 -4.94 -40.82
C LEU A 1035 27.20 -3.97 -41.66
N GLN A 1036 27.82 -4.44 -42.74
CA GLN A 1036 28.54 -3.59 -43.70
C GLN A 1036 27.59 -2.62 -44.42
N GLN A 1037 26.36 -3.03 -44.74
CA GLN A 1037 25.31 -2.14 -45.28
C GLN A 1037 24.82 -1.12 -44.24
N LEU A 1038 24.82 -1.48 -42.96
CA LEU A 1038 24.55 -0.59 -41.82
C LEU A 1038 25.78 0.25 -41.38
N GLY A 1039 26.87 0.24 -42.15
CA GLY A 1039 28.05 1.10 -41.94
C GLY A 1039 29.16 0.51 -41.07
N LEU A 1040 28.95 -0.60 -40.36
CA LEU A 1040 30.01 -1.26 -39.61
C LEU A 1040 30.94 -1.98 -40.59
N THR A 1041 32.09 -1.37 -40.88
CA THR A 1041 32.98 -1.83 -41.96
C THR A 1041 34.38 -2.16 -41.46
N GLU A 1042 34.91 -1.41 -40.48
CA GLU A 1042 36.28 -1.60 -40.00
C GLU A 1042 36.49 -2.94 -39.31
N MET A 1043 35.52 -3.41 -38.52
CA MET A 1043 35.64 -4.67 -37.77
C MET A 1043 35.91 -5.90 -38.65
N PHE A 1044 35.57 -5.81 -39.95
CA PHE A 1044 35.77 -6.86 -40.96
C PHE A 1044 37.03 -6.66 -41.83
N ASP A 1045 37.76 -5.56 -41.65
CA ASP A 1045 38.95 -5.21 -42.43
C ASP A 1045 40.21 -5.35 -41.56
N CYS A 1046 41.00 -6.39 -41.79
CA CYS A 1046 42.23 -6.68 -41.04
C CYS A 1046 43.36 -5.63 -41.19
N SER A 1047 43.17 -4.60 -42.02
CA SER A 1047 44.06 -3.42 -42.08
C SER A 1047 43.59 -2.24 -41.21
N LYS A 1048 42.33 -2.25 -40.73
CA LYS A 1048 41.71 -1.17 -39.94
C LYS A 1048 41.18 -1.62 -38.57
N ALA A 1049 40.67 -2.84 -38.48
CA ALA A 1049 40.05 -3.42 -37.29
C ALA A 1049 40.97 -3.27 -36.06
N ASN A 1050 40.52 -2.48 -35.10
CA ASN A 1050 41.25 -2.27 -33.85
C ASN A 1050 40.57 -3.03 -32.70
N PHE A 1051 41.05 -4.26 -32.48
CA PHE A 1051 40.68 -5.12 -31.36
C PHE A 1051 41.79 -5.20 -30.29
N SER A 1052 42.48 -4.09 -30.01
CA SER A 1052 43.58 -4.04 -29.02
C SER A 1052 43.14 -4.34 -27.59
N GLU A 1053 41.85 -4.13 -27.26
CA GLU A 1053 41.24 -4.51 -25.98
C GLU A 1053 40.86 -6.00 -25.91
N MET A 1054 41.00 -6.75 -27.01
CA MET A 1054 40.79 -8.20 -27.09
C MET A 1054 42.12 -8.96 -27.14
N SER A 1055 43.08 -8.51 -27.95
CA SER A 1055 44.36 -9.20 -28.17
C SER A 1055 45.53 -8.23 -28.31
N LYS A 1056 46.71 -8.64 -27.82
CA LYS A 1056 47.97 -7.96 -28.10
C LYS A 1056 48.47 -8.17 -29.54
N THR A 1057 48.03 -9.26 -30.18
CA THR A 1057 48.45 -9.62 -31.53
C THR A 1057 47.68 -8.79 -32.55
N SER A 1058 48.38 -7.90 -33.25
CA SER A 1058 47.82 -7.01 -34.26
C SER A 1058 47.16 -7.74 -35.44
N GLN A 1059 46.33 -7.04 -36.23
CA GLN A 1059 45.59 -7.56 -37.38
C GLN A 1059 44.52 -8.62 -37.04
N LEU A 1060 44.02 -8.65 -35.81
CA LEU A 1060 42.79 -9.39 -35.49
C LEU A 1060 41.60 -8.64 -36.11
N CYS A 1061 40.80 -9.32 -36.93
CA CYS A 1061 39.54 -8.78 -37.46
C CYS A 1061 38.48 -9.89 -37.53
N VAL A 1062 37.21 -9.50 -37.45
CA VAL A 1062 36.08 -10.40 -37.63
C VAL A 1062 36.08 -10.90 -39.07
N SER A 1063 36.36 -12.18 -39.22
CA SER A 1063 36.38 -12.86 -40.51
C SER A 1063 34.96 -13.20 -40.94
N GLU A 1064 34.14 -13.76 -40.05
CA GLU A 1064 32.72 -14.06 -40.32
C GLU A 1064 31.83 -13.84 -39.09
N PHE A 1065 30.56 -13.55 -39.33
CA PHE A 1065 29.51 -13.49 -38.29
C PHE A 1065 28.28 -14.25 -38.79
N LEU A 1066 28.02 -15.37 -38.12
CA LEU A 1066 27.01 -16.36 -38.49
C LEU A 1066 25.89 -16.36 -37.45
N HIS A 1067 24.65 -16.10 -37.90
CA HIS A 1067 23.45 -16.16 -37.09
C HIS A 1067 22.49 -17.22 -37.61
N LYS A 1068 21.88 -18.02 -36.71
CA LYS A 1068 20.78 -18.93 -37.06
C LYS A 1068 19.74 -18.96 -35.94
N ALA A 1069 18.45 -18.87 -36.32
CA ALA A 1069 17.33 -18.85 -35.39
C ALA A 1069 16.25 -19.87 -35.79
N PHE A 1070 15.58 -20.44 -34.78
CA PHE A 1070 14.53 -21.45 -34.92
C PHE A 1070 13.29 -21.08 -34.10
N VAL A 1071 12.10 -21.26 -34.67
CA VAL A 1071 10.79 -21.13 -33.99
C VAL A 1071 9.74 -22.09 -34.57
N GLU A 1072 8.85 -22.63 -33.72
CA GLU A 1072 7.73 -23.47 -34.13
C GLU A 1072 6.46 -23.13 -33.34
N VAL A 1073 5.52 -22.43 -33.97
CA VAL A 1073 4.27 -21.91 -33.38
C VAL A 1073 3.14 -22.93 -33.58
N ASN A 1074 2.55 -23.42 -32.48
CA ASN A 1074 1.46 -24.40 -32.49
C ASN A 1074 0.43 -24.16 -31.35
N GLU A 1075 -0.52 -25.08 -31.19
CA GLU A 1075 -1.70 -24.88 -30.34
C GLU A 1075 -1.38 -24.85 -28.84
N GLU A 1076 -0.28 -25.48 -28.43
CA GLU A 1076 0.16 -25.57 -27.05
C GLU A 1076 1.03 -24.37 -26.63
N GLY A 1077 1.71 -23.77 -27.60
CA GLY A 1077 2.71 -22.72 -27.41
C GLY A 1077 3.63 -22.64 -28.62
N THR A 1078 4.83 -22.11 -28.39
CA THR A 1078 5.99 -22.48 -29.19
C THR A 1078 6.54 -23.80 -28.65
N GLU A 1079 5.96 -24.93 -29.05
CA GLU A 1079 6.16 -26.29 -28.53
C GLU A 1079 5.80 -26.43 -27.01
N ALA A 1080 4.59 -26.89 -26.62
CA ALA A 1080 4.11 -28.29 -26.67
C ALA A 1080 4.84 -29.26 -25.68
N ALA A 1081 4.16 -30.18 -24.96
CA ALA A 1081 2.72 -30.44 -24.73
C ALA A 1081 2.56 -31.23 -23.39
N ALA A 1082 1.38 -31.45 -22.78
CA ALA A 1082 0.02 -31.05 -23.16
C ALA A 1082 -0.63 -30.13 -22.07
N ALA A 1083 -1.82 -30.28 -21.48
CA ALA A 1083 -2.93 -31.26 -21.53
C ALA A 1083 -4.27 -30.55 -21.16
N SER A 1084 -5.43 -31.21 -21.30
CA SER A 1084 -6.72 -30.51 -21.41
C SER A 1084 -7.77 -30.73 -20.29
N ALA A 1085 -8.58 -29.69 -20.08
CA ALA A 1085 -9.86 -29.71 -19.37
C ALA A 1085 -10.87 -28.81 -20.11
N ALA A 1086 -12.16 -29.11 -20.03
CA ALA A 1086 -13.21 -28.44 -20.81
C ALA A 1086 -14.09 -27.49 -19.97
N ILE A 1087 -14.63 -26.43 -20.59
CA ILE A 1087 -15.57 -25.48 -19.98
C ILE A 1087 -16.83 -25.38 -20.85
N ILE A 1088 -17.99 -25.33 -20.20
CA ILE A 1088 -19.32 -25.23 -20.81
C ILE A 1088 -19.76 -23.76 -20.84
N MET A 1089 -20.26 -23.28 -21.97
CA MET A 1089 -20.86 -21.94 -22.11
C MET A 1089 -22.39 -22.00 -22.07
N ASN A 1090 -23.01 -21.16 -21.24
CA ASN A 1090 -24.44 -20.82 -21.36
C ASN A 1090 -24.59 -19.48 -22.10
N ARG A 1091 -25.61 -19.36 -22.95
CA ARG A 1091 -25.87 -18.15 -23.76
C ARG A 1091 -26.96 -17.28 -23.13
N ALA A 1092 -26.73 -15.97 -23.12
CA ALA A 1092 -27.76 -14.93 -23.00
C ALA A 1092 -27.58 -13.93 -24.17
N ALA A 1093 -28.53 -13.01 -24.35
CA ALA A 1093 -28.59 -12.16 -25.54
C ALA A 1093 -27.51 -11.06 -25.59
N PHE A 1094 -27.23 -10.57 -26.80
CA PHE A 1094 -26.15 -9.62 -27.11
C PHE A 1094 -26.65 -8.17 -27.21
N VAL A 1095 -25.88 -7.24 -26.62
CA VAL A 1095 -25.61 -5.96 -27.31
C VAL A 1095 -24.63 -6.30 -28.42
N GLN A 1096 -24.84 -5.77 -29.63
CA GLN A 1096 -24.01 -6.12 -30.78
C GLN A 1096 -22.68 -5.35 -30.76
N GLU A 1097 -21.83 -5.68 -29.79
CA GLU A 1097 -20.41 -5.34 -29.80
C GLU A 1097 -19.81 -5.77 -31.16
N ARG A 1098 -19.01 -4.89 -31.76
CA ARG A 1098 -18.49 -5.09 -33.12
C ARG A 1098 -17.46 -6.21 -33.09
N GLU A 1099 -17.85 -7.42 -33.48
CA GLU A 1099 -16.97 -8.59 -33.44
C GLU A 1099 -15.65 -8.31 -34.17
N ILE A 1100 -14.55 -8.25 -33.40
CA ILE A 1100 -13.21 -8.03 -33.92
C ILE A 1100 -12.71 -9.37 -34.46
N TYR A 1101 -12.32 -9.38 -35.73
CA TYR A 1101 -11.70 -10.53 -36.38
C TYR A 1101 -10.23 -10.22 -36.68
N PHE A 1102 -9.34 -11.14 -36.29
CA PHE A 1102 -7.93 -11.13 -36.64
C PHE A 1102 -7.62 -12.42 -37.39
N VAL A 1103 -7.49 -12.33 -38.71
CA VAL A 1103 -7.38 -13.49 -39.61
C VAL A 1103 -6.08 -13.37 -40.40
N ALA A 1104 -5.03 -14.03 -39.91
CA ALA A 1104 -3.67 -13.95 -40.45
C ALA A 1104 -3.50 -14.84 -41.70
N ASP A 1105 -4.34 -14.63 -42.71
CA ASP A 1105 -4.43 -15.42 -43.94
C ASP A 1105 -3.46 -15.00 -45.06
N HIS A 1106 -2.52 -14.11 -44.79
CA HIS A 1106 -1.54 -13.61 -45.74
C HIS A 1106 -0.29 -13.13 -45.00
N SER A 1107 0.73 -12.68 -45.73
CA SER A 1107 2.02 -12.34 -45.12
C SER A 1107 1.91 -11.28 -44.01
N PHE A 1108 2.53 -11.57 -42.86
CA PHE A 1108 2.51 -10.74 -41.65
C PHE A 1108 3.89 -10.67 -40.99
N LEU A 1109 4.10 -9.64 -40.15
CA LEU A 1109 5.21 -9.60 -39.22
C LEU A 1109 4.82 -10.33 -37.93
N PHE A 1110 5.78 -10.98 -37.29
CA PHE A 1110 5.63 -11.50 -35.94
C PHE A 1110 6.87 -11.19 -35.12
N CYS A 1111 6.67 -10.86 -33.85
CA CYS A 1111 7.73 -10.58 -32.90
C CYS A 1111 7.50 -11.36 -31.61
N ILE A 1112 8.56 -11.91 -31.02
CA ILE A 1112 8.52 -12.41 -29.63
C ILE A 1112 9.11 -11.29 -28.77
N VAL A 1113 8.31 -10.78 -27.84
CA VAL A 1113 8.54 -9.50 -27.17
C VAL A 1113 8.54 -9.68 -25.66
N GLU A 1114 9.51 -9.06 -24.99
CA GLU A 1114 9.61 -8.92 -23.53
C GLU A 1114 8.65 -7.80 -23.08
N LEU A 1115 7.81 -8.06 -22.07
CA LEU A 1115 6.65 -7.24 -21.75
C LEU A 1115 6.89 -6.09 -20.76
N GLU A 1116 8.01 -6.07 -20.02
CA GLU A 1116 8.40 -4.95 -19.15
C GLU A 1116 8.97 -3.78 -19.99
N ASN A 1117 9.78 -4.08 -21.02
CA ASN A 1117 10.48 -3.10 -21.87
C ASN A 1117 9.96 -3.05 -23.33
N TYR A 1118 8.94 -3.85 -23.68
CA TYR A 1118 8.46 -4.05 -25.06
C TYR A 1118 9.58 -4.37 -26.07
N LEU A 1119 10.57 -5.17 -25.63
CA LEU A 1119 11.81 -5.40 -26.38
C LEU A 1119 11.68 -6.64 -27.29
N PRO A 1120 11.86 -6.53 -28.63
CA PRO A 1120 11.73 -7.67 -29.53
C PRO A 1120 12.96 -8.60 -29.46
N LEU A 1121 12.83 -9.71 -28.72
CA LEU A 1121 13.81 -10.81 -28.71
C LEU A 1121 13.98 -11.40 -30.11
N PHE A 1122 12.88 -11.51 -30.87
CA PHE A 1122 12.87 -12.03 -32.23
C PHE A 1122 11.97 -11.19 -33.12
N ILE A 1123 12.33 -11.08 -34.41
CA ILE A 1123 11.52 -10.44 -35.45
C ILE A 1123 11.52 -11.35 -36.68
N GLY A 1124 10.35 -11.55 -37.28
CA GLY A 1124 10.20 -12.31 -38.52
C GLY A 1124 9.06 -11.83 -39.42
N ARG A 1125 9.20 -12.13 -40.72
CA ARG A 1125 8.07 -12.19 -41.66
C ARG A 1125 7.68 -13.64 -41.84
N TYR A 1126 6.40 -13.96 -41.69
CA TYR A 1126 5.82 -15.15 -42.28
C TYR A 1126 5.27 -14.79 -43.66
N TYR A 1127 5.77 -15.44 -44.71
CA TYR A 1127 5.27 -15.29 -46.08
C TYR A 1127 4.38 -16.46 -46.51
N GLY A 1128 4.28 -17.50 -45.68
CA GLY A 1128 3.65 -18.78 -46.00
C GLY A 1128 4.56 -19.96 -45.67
N PRO A 1129 4.11 -21.21 -45.90
CA PRO A 1129 4.97 -22.39 -45.80
C PRO A 1129 6.09 -22.31 -46.83
N SER A 1130 7.30 -22.71 -46.43
CA SER A 1130 8.41 -22.90 -47.35
C SER A 1130 8.13 -24.07 -48.30
N THR A 1131 8.19 -23.82 -49.61
CA THR A 1131 8.32 -24.90 -50.59
C THR A 1131 9.73 -25.48 -50.50
N GLU A 1132 9.83 -26.73 -50.05
CA GLU A 1132 11.02 -27.58 -50.24
C GLU A 1132 11.22 -27.92 -51.72
#